data_AF-A0A9E2V1Z9-F1
#
_entry.id   AF-A0A9E2V1Z9-F1
#
_cell.length_a   1.000
_cell.length_b   1.000
_cell.length_c   1.000
_cell.angle_alpha   90.00
_cell.angle_beta   90.00
_cell.angle_gamma   90.00
#
_symmetry.space_group_name_H-M   'P 1'
#
loop_
_entity.id
_entity.type
_entity.pdbx_description
1 polymer ?
#
loop_
_entity_poly.entity_id
_entity_poly.type
_entity_poly.pdbx_seq_one_letter_code
_entity_poly.pdbx_strand_id
1 'polypeptide(L)'
;MRRKIPIAVVGMAGIFPGAPDIDIFWNNIINKVDSSCEVPEGRWIVEPEFMYNPEPAPDKVYSKRACLINDDILESIKSDLKDIDKYILDDLDPLFHLVLHTGKKALSNCNTSTINKERIGTVIAAIALPTDSSSSITREIIGKCFEEKLFKNSNFSTNKPLTAAQCLAGRVTSLPASILAKGLGLGGGSYTLDAACASSLYAVKLACDELHSHRADAMLAGGISRPECLYTQVGFSQLRALSPSGRCAPFDEKADGLVVGEGTGILVLKRLDDALRDNDDIYGLIRGIGLSNDMSGNLLAPDTEGQVRAMHSAYLSADWSPCEIDLIECHGAGTPVGDTTELHSLRNLWGESGWSYEQCSIGSVKSMIGHLLTGAGAAGMIKTFLALKHKILPPSINFNKAPKKSPLKNSPFRVQTEAEEWIRKNNERPFRAAVSSFGFGGINGHLLVEEWNPGSCDNKSTKIHNLKNYNIETETRKSQISIPDSPPPVAIVGMDAVFGHLKSLKDFKETIFKGSSIIRERPEDRWKGCDNIADRHLDGKLFYGAFMDKIALTIGDFHIPPNEIPDILPQHLLMLKVSSNAMKDAGFVNREKRPGMGVIIGMEFDYEATNYHMRWNLYNLVQKWEKRLGLNLEKQEADKWLESLKNSLCPPLTNTRTLGALGGIIASRIAREFRFGGPSFAVSCEGASGLKALEIGVRSLQQNETDAVLVGAIDLAGDIRNVITTNKLKPYSKNNKVHPFDRLADGTLPGEGAVALVLKRLDSANKDGDRIYSVIKGLGCAAGDGIDTKAPSKSAYILSLMRSFQDACVSPSSISYFETHGSGDTSEDNLESEAITDFFTDISDNKNVNCAIGSVKANIGHTGAASGLASLVKTSLCLYHEIIPPLTNFIMPANDRWQGSMFHMPAFPQYWLRDRKDGPRRACTASLTSDGNCMHVILEGFEYSQKNPARELVEIERQQPLGDRKFGLFIIEGNNKSALIERLEKLSSHIKKFNKHPKSLNFPIEAAAQSWYLKNKPASEKKYAVSIVAGDIYQLENLINDAKNAVSEGTSKRMNGPGGISYSPHPLGSTGEIAFVFPGSGNHYVGMGRGIGVQWPEILRKMDAETLQLRTQLVPQCYVPY
;
A
#
# COMPACT_ATOMS: atom_id res chain seq x y z
N MET A 1 -9.46 -24.76 -17.68
CA MET A 1 -9.13 -24.50 -16.26
C MET A 1 -9.55 -25.72 -15.45
N ARG A 2 -8.76 -26.14 -14.43
CA ARG A 2 -9.27 -27.11 -13.44
C ARG A 2 -10.40 -26.43 -12.66
N ARG A 3 -11.51 -27.13 -12.43
CA ARG A 3 -12.64 -26.62 -11.65
C ARG A 3 -12.14 -26.36 -10.22
N LYS A 4 -12.20 -25.10 -9.76
CA LYS A 4 -11.79 -24.75 -8.39
C LYS A 4 -12.76 -25.39 -7.39
N ILE A 5 -12.24 -25.87 -6.26
CA ILE A 5 -13.05 -26.40 -5.17
C ILE A 5 -13.92 -25.25 -4.61
N PRO A 6 -15.23 -25.44 -4.38
CA PRO A 6 -16.07 -24.42 -3.76
C PRO A 6 -15.55 -24.02 -2.37
N ILE A 7 -15.81 -22.77 -1.97
CA ILE A 7 -15.51 -22.29 -0.62
C ILE A 7 -16.80 -22.36 0.21
N ALA A 8 -16.75 -23.05 1.34
CA ALA A 8 -17.85 -23.14 2.28
C ALA A 8 -17.83 -21.95 3.26
N VAL A 9 -19.01 -21.40 3.52
CA VAL A 9 -19.24 -20.50 4.66
C VAL A 9 -19.61 -21.36 5.86
N VAL A 10 -18.68 -21.46 6.82
CA VAL A 10 -18.76 -22.36 7.99
C VAL A 10 -19.10 -21.63 9.28
N GLY A 11 -19.18 -20.31 9.24
CA GLY A 11 -19.54 -19.46 10.36
C GLY A 11 -19.88 -18.07 9.87
N MET A 12 -20.83 -17.40 10.50
CA MET A 12 -21.14 -16.02 10.19
C MET A 12 -21.77 -15.33 11.40
N ALA A 13 -21.44 -14.06 11.60
CA ALA A 13 -22.08 -13.21 12.58
C ALA A 13 -22.18 -11.78 12.04
N GLY A 14 -23.09 -10.99 12.61
CA GLY A 14 -23.28 -9.60 12.22
C GLY A 14 -24.09 -8.82 13.25
N ILE A 15 -23.88 -7.51 13.25
CA ILE A 15 -24.54 -6.53 14.10
C ILE A 15 -25.00 -5.41 13.18
N PHE A 16 -26.31 -5.22 13.11
CA PHE A 16 -26.97 -4.33 12.16
C PHE A 16 -27.97 -3.41 12.88
N PRO A 17 -28.41 -2.30 12.27
CA PRO A 17 -29.35 -1.37 12.89
C PRO A 17 -30.64 -2.11 13.34
N GLY A 18 -30.94 -2.05 14.65
CA GLY A 18 -32.06 -2.78 15.25
C GLY A 18 -31.89 -4.30 15.40
N ALA A 19 -30.68 -4.85 15.16
CA ALA A 19 -30.39 -6.28 15.27
C ALA A 19 -29.00 -6.54 15.88
N PRO A 20 -28.93 -7.02 17.14
CA PRO A 20 -27.65 -7.32 17.80
C PRO A 20 -27.01 -8.64 17.32
N ASP A 21 -27.74 -9.46 16.57
CA ASP A 21 -27.28 -10.72 15.99
C ASP A 21 -27.98 -11.03 14.65
N ILE A 22 -27.55 -12.10 13.98
CA ILE A 22 -28.06 -12.51 12.67
C ILE A 22 -29.47 -13.11 12.70
N ASP A 23 -29.93 -13.63 13.85
CA ASP A 23 -31.24 -14.24 13.98
C ASP A 23 -32.31 -13.15 14.10
N ILE A 24 -32.07 -12.12 14.90
CA ILE A 24 -32.90 -10.92 14.95
C ILE A 24 -32.85 -10.18 13.61
N PHE A 25 -31.67 -10.11 12.97
CA PHE A 25 -31.57 -9.52 11.62
C PHE A 25 -32.45 -10.25 10.60
N TRP A 26 -32.44 -11.58 10.60
CA TRP A 26 -33.31 -12.37 9.74
C TRP A 26 -34.79 -12.11 10.03
N ASN A 27 -35.18 -12.11 11.31
CA ASN A 27 -36.56 -11.82 11.72
C ASN A 27 -36.99 -10.42 11.29
N ASN A 28 -36.11 -9.42 11.41
CA ASN A 28 -36.38 -8.06 10.96
C ASN A 28 -36.58 -8.00 9.43
N ILE A 29 -35.78 -8.73 8.65
CA ILE A 29 -35.93 -8.82 7.20
C ILE A 29 -37.30 -9.41 6.83
N ILE A 30 -37.65 -10.56 7.39
CA ILE A 30 -38.91 -11.24 7.07
C ILE A 30 -40.13 -10.39 7.47
N ASN A 31 -40.05 -9.70 8.61
CA ASN A 31 -41.12 -8.83 9.10
C ASN A 31 -41.07 -7.40 8.53
N LYS A 32 -40.22 -7.13 7.54
CA LYS A 32 -40.13 -5.84 6.84
C LYS A 32 -39.86 -4.64 7.76
N VAL A 33 -39.02 -4.83 8.77
CA VAL A 33 -38.66 -3.76 9.72
C VAL A 33 -37.78 -2.73 9.01
N ASP A 34 -38.20 -1.46 9.08
CA ASP A 34 -37.39 -0.30 8.66
C ASP A 34 -36.63 0.23 9.89
N SER A 35 -35.30 0.11 9.87
CA SER A 35 -34.43 0.55 10.96
C SER A 35 -34.00 2.02 10.83
N SER A 36 -34.55 2.77 9.87
CA SER A 36 -34.26 4.20 9.75
C SER A 36 -34.93 5.01 10.87
N CYS A 37 -34.14 5.85 11.54
CA CYS A 37 -34.59 6.73 12.60
C CYS A 37 -34.10 8.16 12.35
N GLU A 38 -34.71 9.13 13.02
CA GLU A 38 -34.08 10.43 13.19
C GLU A 38 -32.79 10.24 14.00
N VAL A 39 -31.74 10.97 13.65
CA VAL A 39 -30.48 10.96 14.40
C VAL A 39 -30.76 11.39 15.84
N PRO A 40 -30.42 10.56 16.85
CA PRO A 40 -30.62 10.91 18.25
C PRO A 40 -29.76 12.10 18.71
N GLU A 41 -30.21 12.79 19.76
CA GLU A 41 -29.42 13.81 20.44
C GLU A 41 -28.07 13.23 20.92
N GLY A 42 -26.99 14.01 20.82
CA GLY A 42 -25.64 13.57 21.18
C GLY A 42 -24.93 12.65 20.17
N ARG A 43 -25.65 12.10 19.18
CA ARG A 43 -25.05 11.25 18.14
C ARG A 43 -24.19 12.04 17.17
N TRP A 44 -24.63 13.25 16.81
CA TRP A 44 -23.82 14.22 16.11
C TRP A 44 -23.10 15.10 17.12
N ILE A 45 -21.87 15.50 16.79
CA ILE A 45 -21.10 16.41 17.64
C ILE A 45 -21.77 17.79 17.80
N VAL A 46 -22.60 18.19 16.83
CA VAL A 46 -23.39 19.43 16.86
C VAL A 46 -24.87 19.09 16.77
N GLU A 47 -25.69 19.90 17.46
CA GLU A 47 -27.14 19.83 17.42
C GLU A 47 -27.70 19.72 15.98
N PRO A 48 -28.61 18.75 15.72
CA PRO A 48 -29.12 18.51 14.37
C PRO A 48 -29.74 19.72 13.67
N GLU A 49 -30.43 20.59 14.42
CA GLU A 49 -31.06 21.80 13.87
C GLU A 49 -30.04 22.80 13.31
N PHE A 50 -28.82 22.85 13.86
CA PHE A 50 -27.78 23.71 13.30
C PHE A 50 -27.21 23.12 11.99
N MET A 51 -27.09 21.80 11.90
CA MET A 51 -26.48 21.13 10.74
C MET A 51 -27.47 20.93 9.58
N TYR A 52 -28.77 20.94 9.87
CA TYR A 52 -29.82 20.73 8.88
C TYR A 52 -30.02 21.94 7.96
N ASN A 53 -30.10 21.71 6.65
CA ASN A 53 -30.60 22.66 5.67
C ASN A 53 -31.32 21.87 4.57
N PRO A 54 -32.63 22.09 4.32
CA PRO A 54 -33.37 21.35 3.29
C PRO A 54 -32.80 21.60 1.88
N GLU A 55 -32.23 22.78 1.65
CA GLU A 55 -31.50 23.07 0.43
C GLU A 55 -30.03 22.69 0.61
N PRO A 56 -29.43 22.01 -0.37
CA PRO A 56 -28.06 21.57 -0.17
C PRO A 56 -27.07 22.74 -0.13
N ALA A 57 -26.32 22.85 0.96
CA ALA A 57 -25.33 23.89 1.19
C ALA A 57 -24.02 23.31 1.74
N PRO A 58 -22.86 23.99 1.56
CA PRO A 58 -21.60 23.54 2.16
C PRO A 58 -21.73 23.34 3.67
N ASP A 59 -21.04 22.34 4.22
CA ASP A 59 -21.12 21.94 5.64
C ASP A 59 -22.52 21.53 6.16
N LYS A 60 -23.55 21.42 5.33
CA LYS A 60 -24.91 21.10 5.78
C LYS A 60 -25.37 19.70 5.35
N VAL A 61 -26.30 19.18 6.12
CA VAL A 61 -27.04 17.93 5.86
C VAL A 61 -28.47 18.29 5.47
N TYR A 62 -29.04 17.66 4.43
CA TYR A 62 -30.44 17.91 4.04
C TYR A 62 -31.43 16.81 4.45
N SER A 63 -30.98 15.80 5.19
CA SER A 63 -31.83 14.76 5.79
C SER A 63 -31.25 14.33 7.13
N LYS A 64 -32.09 14.26 8.16
CA LYS A 64 -31.69 13.85 9.52
C LYS A 64 -31.92 12.36 9.77
N ARG A 65 -32.26 11.58 8.73
CA ARG A 65 -32.57 10.15 8.86
C ARG A 65 -31.35 9.29 8.57
N ALA A 66 -31.09 8.32 9.45
CA ALA A 66 -30.01 7.35 9.33
C ALA A 66 -30.40 6.00 9.95
N CYS A 67 -29.63 4.95 9.67
CA CYS A 67 -29.80 3.62 10.27
C CYS A 67 -28.59 3.33 11.17
N LEU A 68 -28.75 3.51 12.48
CA LEU A 68 -27.62 3.55 13.41
C LEU A 68 -27.58 2.30 14.30
N ILE A 69 -26.39 1.95 14.79
CA ILE A 69 -26.27 1.02 15.91
C ILE A 69 -26.58 1.78 17.21
N ASN A 70 -27.55 1.27 17.96
CA ASN A 70 -28.04 1.86 19.20
C ASN A 70 -27.00 1.70 20.33
N ASP A 71 -26.97 2.64 21.28
CA ASP A 71 -26.04 2.60 22.40
C ASP A 71 -26.25 1.36 23.29
N ASP A 72 -27.50 0.92 23.50
CA ASP A 72 -27.81 -0.31 24.25
C ASP A 72 -27.13 -1.56 23.65
N ILE A 73 -27.06 -1.64 22.31
CA ILE A 73 -26.37 -2.72 21.61
C ILE A 73 -24.87 -2.62 21.86
N LEU A 74 -24.29 -1.41 21.77
CA LEU A 74 -22.88 -1.18 22.04
C LEU A 74 -22.49 -1.53 23.49
N GLU A 75 -23.32 -1.17 24.47
CA GLU A 75 -23.09 -1.52 25.88
C GLU A 75 -23.16 -3.03 26.13
N SER A 76 -24.13 -3.72 25.51
CA SER A 76 -24.23 -5.18 25.58
C SER A 76 -22.99 -5.83 24.98
N ILE A 77 -22.48 -5.33 23.86
CA ILE A 77 -21.29 -5.86 23.19
C ILE A 77 -20.05 -5.70 24.07
N LYS A 78 -19.86 -4.52 24.69
CA LYS A 78 -18.75 -4.29 25.63
C LYS A 78 -18.78 -5.29 26.79
N SER A 79 -19.98 -5.60 27.28
CA SER A 79 -20.17 -6.57 28.36
C SER A 79 -19.77 -8.00 28.00
N ASP A 80 -19.77 -8.36 26.72
CA ASP A 80 -19.37 -9.68 26.20
C ASP A 80 -17.86 -9.81 25.93
N LEU A 81 -17.12 -8.70 25.98
CA LEU A 81 -15.68 -8.64 25.72
C LEU A 81 -14.84 -8.57 27.00
N LYS A 82 -15.38 -9.04 28.14
CA LYS A 82 -14.72 -9.02 29.47
C LYS A 82 -13.38 -9.75 29.55
N ASP A 83 -13.08 -10.63 28.59
CA ASP A 83 -11.81 -11.36 28.51
C ASP A 83 -10.66 -10.50 27.99
N ILE A 84 -10.96 -9.31 27.43
CA ILE A 84 -9.97 -8.31 26.99
C ILE A 84 -9.69 -7.36 28.15
N ASP A 85 -8.45 -6.90 28.30
CA ASP A 85 -8.07 -5.93 29.33
C ASP A 85 -9.04 -4.73 29.33
N LYS A 86 -9.72 -4.55 30.46
CA LYS A 86 -10.75 -3.52 30.64
C LYS A 86 -10.20 -2.11 30.40
N TYR A 87 -8.95 -1.84 30.77
CA TYR A 87 -8.33 -0.53 30.58
C TYR A 87 -8.14 -0.19 29.10
N ILE A 88 -7.89 -1.20 28.26
CA ILE A 88 -7.82 -1.04 26.82
C ILE A 88 -9.23 -0.94 26.24
N LEU A 89 -10.15 -1.81 26.67
CA LEU A 89 -11.50 -1.90 26.12
C LEU A 89 -12.29 -0.60 26.26
N ASP A 90 -12.24 0.06 27.41
CA ASP A 90 -13.07 1.25 27.69
C ASP A 90 -12.70 2.46 26.81
N ASP A 91 -11.41 2.57 26.42
CA ASP A 91 -10.88 3.68 25.62
C ASP A 91 -10.87 3.40 24.10
N LEU A 92 -11.15 2.17 23.66
CA LEU A 92 -11.25 1.83 22.23
C LEU A 92 -12.46 2.50 21.56
N ASP A 93 -12.27 2.90 20.31
CA ASP A 93 -13.36 3.37 19.45
C ASP A 93 -14.45 2.27 19.30
N PRO A 94 -15.75 2.61 19.31
CA PRO A 94 -16.85 1.66 19.13
C PRO A 94 -16.69 0.71 17.94
N LEU A 95 -16.00 1.16 16.88
CA LEU A 95 -15.73 0.32 15.71
C LEU A 95 -14.97 -0.96 16.07
N PHE A 96 -14.05 -0.93 17.04
CA PHE A 96 -13.25 -2.10 17.44
C PHE A 96 -14.07 -3.08 18.26
N HIS A 97 -14.97 -2.59 19.11
CA HIS A 97 -15.89 -3.45 19.88
C HIS A 97 -16.78 -4.28 18.93
N LEU A 98 -17.32 -3.63 17.90
CA LEU A 98 -18.14 -4.28 16.88
C LEU A 98 -17.37 -5.39 16.16
N VAL A 99 -16.14 -5.11 15.71
CA VAL A 99 -15.31 -6.09 14.98
C VAL A 99 -14.90 -7.26 15.86
N LEU A 100 -14.43 -7.00 17.08
CA LEU A 100 -14.00 -8.02 18.03
C LEU A 100 -15.14 -8.97 18.40
N HIS A 101 -16.29 -8.42 18.76
CA HIS A 101 -17.46 -9.22 19.12
C HIS A 101 -17.95 -10.07 17.94
N THR A 102 -18.12 -9.45 16.78
CA THR A 102 -18.63 -10.13 15.59
C THR A 102 -17.69 -11.23 15.13
N GLY A 103 -16.37 -10.98 15.16
CA GLY A 103 -15.39 -11.98 14.77
C GLY A 103 -15.29 -13.13 15.77
N LYS A 104 -15.38 -12.85 17.09
CA LYS A 104 -15.45 -13.88 18.14
C LYS A 104 -16.68 -14.78 17.95
N LYS A 105 -17.86 -14.18 17.71
CA LYS A 105 -19.10 -14.92 17.44
C LYS A 105 -18.99 -15.75 16.16
N ALA A 106 -18.58 -15.16 15.05
CA ALA A 106 -18.44 -15.86 13.77
C ALA A 106 -17.49 -17.06 13.87
N LEU A 107 -16.35 -16.90 14.54
CA LEU A 107 -15.40 -18.01 14.74
C LEU A 107 -15.94 -19.07 15.70
N SER A 108 -16.71 -18.69 16.73
CA SER A 108 -17.33 -19.64 17.67
C SER A 108 -18.39 -20.54 17.02
N ASN A 109 -18.93 -20.14 15.86
CA ASN A 109 -19.84 -20.97 15.07
C ASN A 109 -19.13 -22.01 14.18
N CYS A 110 -17.80 -21.98 14.09
CA CYS A 110 -17.00 -22.90 13.28
C CYS A 110 -16.22 -23.90 14.15
N ASN A 111 -16.04 -25.12 13.67
CA ASN A 111 -15.16 -26.08 14.32
C ASN A 111 -13.69 -25.74 14.06
N THR A 112 -13.03 -25.24 15.08
CA THR A 112 -11.61 -24.85 15.04
C THR A 112 -10.67 -25.85 15.69
N SER A 113 -11.18 -26.97 16.23
CA SER A 113 -10.41 -27.92 17.05
C SER A 113 -9.23 -28.58 16.32
N THR A 114 -9.30 -28.69 15.00
CA THR A 114 -8.30 -29.34 14.14
C THR A 114 -7.46 -28.35 13.33
N ILE A 115 -7.74 -27.05 13.40
CA ILE A 115 -7.11 -26.03 12.53
C ILE A 115 -5.93 -25.38 13.25
N ASN A 116 -4.78 -25.32 12.58
CA ASN A 116 -3.65 -24.52 13.06
C ASN A 116 -4.00 -23.02 12.98
N LYS A 117 -4.09 -22.35 14.13
CA LYS A 117 -4.39 -20.90 14.21
C LYS A 117 -3.39 -20.02 13.46
N GLU A 118 -2.14 -20.46 13.31
CA GLU A 118 -1.13 -19.75 12.50
C GLU A 118 -1.47 -19.74 10.99
N ARG A 119 -2.42 -20.58 10.57
CA ARG A 119 -2.92 -20.68 9.19
C ARG A 119 -4.35 -20.12 9.04
N ILE A 120 -4.82 -19.36 10.04
CA ILE A 120 -6.07 -18.60 9.95
C ILE A 120 -5.72 -17.14 9.70
N GLY A 121 -6.16 -16.59 8.56
CA GLY A 121 -5.94 -15.19 8.19
C GLY A 121 -7.18 -14.32 8.37
N THR A 122 -6.98 -13.00 8.39
CA THR A 122 -8.05 -12.02 8.60
C THR A 122 -7.99 -10.90 7.55
N VAL A 123 -9.09 -10.68 6.83
CA VAL A 123 -9.24 -9.58 5.87
C VAL A 123 -10.54 -8.83 6.15
N ILE A 124 -10.44 -7.60 6.66
CA ILE A 124 -11.63 -6.81 7.04
C ILE A 124 -11.76 -5.59 6.15
N ALA A 125 -12.91 -5.42 5.51
CA ALA A 125 -13.25 -4.16 4.87
C ALA A 125 -13.49 -3.07 5.92
N ALA A 126 -12.69 -2.01 5.88
CA ALA A 126 -12.78 -0.88 6.80
C ALA A 126 -12.58 0.42 6.04
N ILE A 127 -13.41 1.42 6.31
CA ILE A 127 -13.42 2.67 5.57
C ILE A 127 -12.36 3.64 6.09
N ALA A 128 -11.62 4.30 5.19
CA ALA A 128 -10.64 5.31 5.56
C ALA A 128 -11.29 6.69 5.81
N LEU A 129 -12.18 6.77 6.81
CA LEU A 129 -12.89 7.99 7.21
C LEU A 129 -12.72 8.31 8.70
N PRO A 130 -12.91 9.58 9.12
CA PRO A 130 -12.90 9.94 10.53
C PRO A 130 -13.81 9.06 11.37
N THR A 131 -13.32 8.72 12.55
CA THR A 131 -14.02 8.01 13.63
C THR A 131 -14.17 8.95 14.82
N ASP A 132 -14.89 8.50 15.85
CA ASP A 132 -15.11 9.30 17.06
C ASP A 132 -13.76 9.57 17.78
N SER A 133 -12.90 8.56 17.86
CA SER A 133 -11.58 8.64 18.51
C SER A 133 -10.56 9.47 17.72
N SER A 134 -10.45 9.28 16.39
CA SER A 134 -9.54 10.09 15.55
C SER A 134 -9.95 11.57 15.51
N SER A 135 -11.25 11.85 15.53
CA SER A 135 -11.78 13.20 15.67
C SER A 135 -11.48 13.79 17.05
N SER A 136 -11.53 12.97 18.12
CA SER A 136 -11.15 13.40 19.47
C SER A 136 -9.70 13.84 19.57
N ILE A 137 -8.77 13.08 18.98
CA ILE A 137 -7.35 13.45 18.90
C ILE A 137 -7.18 14.83 18.25
N THR A 138 -7.97 15.11 17.22
CA THR A 138 -7.91 16.39 16.51
C THR A 138 -8.42 17.54 17.38
N ARG A 139 -9.49 17.33 18.16
CA ARG A 139 -9.97 18.33 19.11
C ARG A 139 -8.94 18.60 20.21
N GLU A 140 -8.28 17.56 20.71
CA GLU A 140 -7.24 17.69 21.74
C GLU A 140 -5.97 18.38 21.23
N ILE A 141 -5.58 18.19 19.97
CA ILE A 141 -4.34 18.78 19.43
C ILE A 141 -4.63 20.13 18.75
N ILE A 142 -5.42 20.10 17.68
CA ILE A 142 -5.72 21.29 16.87
C ILE A 142 -6.66 22.23 17.61
N GLY A 143 -7.67 21.70 18.30
CA GLY A 143 -8.64 22.52 19.06
C GLY A 143 -7.98 23.28 20.21
N LYS A 144 -7.11 22.64 21.00
CA LYS A 144 -6.34 23.32 22.04
C LYS A 144 -5.36 24.34 21.48
N CYS A 145 -4.69 24.04 20.36
CA CYS A 145 -3.85 25.03 19.68
C CYS A 145 -4.65 26.29 19.32
N PHE A 146 -5.86 26.10 18.82
CA PHE A 146 -6.75 27.20 18.45
C PHE A 146 -7.16 28.03 19.67
N GLU A 147 -7.53 27.38 20.77
CA GLU A 147 -7.87 28.02 22.05
C GLU A 147 -6.69 28.85 22.61
N GLU A 148 -5.48 28.30 22.59
CA GLU A 148 -4.28 28.98 23.09
C GLU A 148 -3.90 30.21 22.26
N LYS A 149 -4.01 30.12 20.94
CA LYS A 149 -3.75 31.27 20.05
C LYS A 149 -4.77 32.40 20.25
N LEU A 150 -6.03 32.07 20.49
CA LEU A 150 -7.09 33.05 20.71
C LEU A 150 -6.94 33.76 22.06
N PHE A 151 -6.60 33.04 23.14
CA PHE A 151 -6.65 33.59 24.50
C PHE A 151 -5.30 33.85 25.16
N LYS A 152 -4.17 33.57 24.47
CA LYS A 152 -2.75 33.92 24.75
C LYS A 152 -2.14 33.63 26.13
N ASN A 153 -2.89 33.40 27.21
CA ASN A 153 -2.35 33.24 28.57
C ASN A 153 -3.39 32.76 29.60
N SER A 154 -4.31 31.90 29.19
CA SER A 154 -5.46 31.59 30.02
C SER A 154 -5.38 30.15 30.54
N ASN A 155 -5.72 29.93 31.82
CA ASN A 155 -5.89 28.60 32.46
C ASN A 155 -7.07 27.80 31.83
N PHE A 156 -7.30 27.95 30.53
CA PHE A 156 -8.48 27.46 29.82
C PHE A 156 -8.37 25.97 29.50
N SER A 157 -7.15 25.49 29.24
CA SER A 157 -6.86 24.12 28.86
C SER A 157 -6.29 23.32 30.02
N THR A 158 -6.86 22.14 30.29
CA THR A 158 -6.23 21.14 31.15
C THR A 158 -5.09 20.48 30.37
N ASN A 159 -3.87 20.59 30.90
CA ASN A 159 -2.65 19.98 30.36
C ASN A 159 -2.61 18.45 30.58
N LYS A 160 -3.69 17.73 30.24
CA LYS A 160 -3.66 16.27 30.26
C LYS A 160 -3.10 15.76 28.93
N PRO A 161 -1.94 15.06 28.92
CA PRO A 161 -1.41 14.47 27.70
C PRO A 161 -2.31 13.32 27.23
N LEU A 162 -2.31 13.06 25.92
CA LEU A 162 -3.00 11.90 25.34
C LEU A 162 -2.42 10.61 25.95
N THR A 163 -3.31 9.68 26.31
CA THR A 163 -2.93 8.35 26.79
C THR A 163 -2.55 7.44 25.61
N ALA A 164 -1.84 6.35 25.89
CA ALA A 164 -1.54 5.36 24.84
C ALA A 164 -2.83 4.72 24.29
N ALA A 165 -3.81 4.44 25.14
CA ALA A 165 -5.10 3.89 24.74
C ALA A 165 -5.86 4.83 23.79
N GLN A 166 -5.90 6.13 24.09
CA GLN A 166 -6.48 7.14 23.19
C GLN A 166 -5.77 7.19 21.83
N CYS A 167 -4.44 7.09 21.81
CA CYS A 167 -3.67 7.07 20.57
C CYS A 167 -3.92 5.80 19.75
N LEU A 168 -4.06 4.65 20.41
CA LEU A 168 -4.41 3.39 19.76
C LEU A 168 -5.81 3.44 19.16
N ALA A 169 -6.79 3.96 19.91
CA ALA A 169 -8.16 4.11 19.46
C ALA A 169 -8.31 5.05 18.24
N GLY A 170 -7.35 5.95 18.01
CA GLY A 170 -7.30 6.82 16.85
C GLY A 170 -6.87 6.17 15.53
N ARG A 171 -6.41 4.90 15.55
CA ARG A 171 -5.94 4.20 14.35
C ARG A 171 -7.11 3.66 13.52
N VAL A 172 -7.53 4.43 12.53
CA VAL A 172 -8.74 4.16 11.71
C VAL A 172 -8.62 2.93 10.81
N THR A 173 -7.52 2.79 10.08
CA THR A 173 -7.44 1.94 8.90
C THR A 173 -6.92 0.53 9.17
N SER A 174 -5.67 0.36 9.60
CA SER A 174 -5.02 -0.96 9.75
C SER A 174 -5.48 -1.77 10.97
N LEU A 175 -5.71 -1.08 12.10
CA LEU A 175 -5.99 -1.72 13.40
C LEU A 175 -7.23 -2.65 13.45
N PRO A 176 -8.35 -2.42 12.76
CA PRO A 176 -9.52 -3.29 12.83
C PRO A 176 -9.24 -4.77 12.55
N ALA A 177 -8.39 -5.09 11.57
CA ALA A 177 -8.05 -6.47 11.26
C ALA A 177 -7.03 -7.06 12.23
N SER A 178 -6.00 -6.29 12.63
CA SER A 178 -4.93 -6.78 13.50
C SER A 178 -5.39 -6.96 14.94
N ILE A 179 -6.26 -6.08 15.46
CA ILE A 179 -6.84 -6.25 16.80
C ILE A 179 -7.72 -7.50 16.87
N LEU A 180 -8.45 -7.81 15.79
CA LEU A 180 -9.24 -9.04 15.69
C LEU A 180 -8.36 -10.29 15.64
N ALA A 181 -7.33 -10.29 14.78
CA ALA A 181 -6.39 -11.39 14.68
C ALA A 181 -5.70 -11.66 16.02
N LYS A 182 -5.21 -10.60 16.68
CA LYS A 182 -4.61 -10.71 18.02
C LYS A 182 -5.61 -11.22 19.06
N GLY A 183 -6.81 -10.65 19.12
CA GLY A 183 -7.84 -11.02 20.10
C GLY A 183 -8.27 -12.50 20.01
N LEU A 184 -8.09 -13.13 18.85
CA LEU A 184 -8.41 -14.54 18.62
C LEU A 184 -7.17 -15.47 18.54
N GLY A 185 -5.97 -14.89 18.55
CA GLY A 185 -4.69 -15.59 18.43
C GLY A 185 -4.44 -16.17 17.04
N LEU A 186 -4.78 -15.43 15.98
CA LEU A 186 -4.67 -15.86 14.57
C LEU A 186 -3.35 -15.38 13.96
N GLY A 187 -2.60 -16.27 13.32
CA GLY A 187 -1.24 -15.99 12.82
C GLY A 187 -1.09 -15.99 11.29
N GLY A 188 -2.18 -16.14 10.53
CA GLY A 188 -2.17 -16.18 9.06
C GLY A 188 -1.86 -14.85 8.37
N GLY A 189 -1.72 -13.76 9.14
CA GLY A 189 -1.62 -12.40 8.63
C GLY A 189 -2.96 -11.66 8.70
N SER A 190 -2.89 -10.34 8.81
CA SER A 190 -4.07 -9.48 8.96
C SER A 190 -3.90 -8.19 8.17
N TYR A 191 -4.96 -7.74 7.50
CA TYR A 191 -4.99 -6.42 6.86
C TYR A 191 -6.43 -5.97 6.63
N THR A 192 -6.59 -4.67 6.39
CA THR A 192 -7.85 -4.09 5.94
C THR A 192 -7.76 -3.59 4.52
N LEU A 193 -8.92 -3.36 3.91
CA LEU A 193 -9.02 -2.75 2.59
C LEU A 193 -10.21 -1.81 2.48
N ASP A 194 -10.08 -0.83 1.59
CA ASP A 194 -11.14 0.11 1.22
C ASP A 194 -11.31 0.10 -0.30
N ALA A 195 -12.41 -0.53 -0.71
CA ALA A 195 -12.94 -0.61 -2.06
C ALA A 195 -14.34 0.05 -2.08
N ALA A 196 -14.53 1.10 -1.28
CA ALA A 196 -15.79 1.79 -1.04
C ALA A 196 -16.93 0.80 -0.70
N CYS A 197 -18.07 0.91 -1.38
CA CYS A 197 -19.26 0.08 -1.14
C CYS A 197 -19.04 -1.41 -1.50
N ALA A 198 -18.01 -1.73 -2.29
CA ALA A 198 -17.69 -3.09 -2.72
C ALA A 198 -16.73 -3.84 -1.77
N SER A 199 -16.24 -3.18 -0.73
CA SER A 199 -15.16 -3.66 0.12
C SER A 199 -15.39 -5.06 0.72
N SER A 200 -16.59 -5.37 1.23
CA SER A 200 -16.80 -6.70 1.84
C SER A 200 -16.69 -7.85 0.81
N LEU A 201 -17.09 -7.62 -0.45
CA LEU A 201 -16.94 -8.61 -1.52
C LEU A 201 -15.48 -8.77 -1.93
N TYR A 202 -14.72 -7.67 -1.98
CA TYR A 202 -13.28 -7.70 -2.19
C TYR A 202 -12.57 -8.49 -1.08
N ALA A 203 -12.92 -8.26 0.19
CA ALA A 203 -12.35 -8.99 1.32
C ALA A 203 -12.62 -10.50 1.23
N VAL A 204 -13.86 -10.89 0.92
CA VAL A 204 -14.24 -12.30 0.72
C VAL A 204 -13.54 -12.92 -0.48
N LYS A 205 -13.37 -12.18 -1.59
CA LYS A 205 -12.59 -12.66 -2.74
C LYS A 205 -11.15 -12.96 -2.35
N LEU A 206 -10.44 -11.98 -1.78
CA LEU A 206 -9.04 -12.18 -1.40
C LEU A 206 -8.88 -13.35 -0.40
N ALA A 207 -9.84 -13.50 0.54
CA ALA A 207 -9.88 -14.65 1.43
C ALA A 207 -10.07 -15.99 0.69
N CYS A 208 -10.96 -16.04 -0.32
CA CYS A 208 -11.11 -17.23 -1.17
C CYS A 208 -9.82 -17.56 -1.92
N ASP A 209 -9.06 -16.56 -2.37
CA ASP A 209 -7.80 -16.78 -3.09
C ASP A 209 -6.71 -17.39 -2.22
N GLU A 210 -6.61 -16.95 -0.96
CA GLU A 210 -5.70 -17.52 0.03
C GLU A 210 -6.03 -18.99 0.31
N LEU A 211 -7.33 -19.32 0.40
CA LEU A 211 -7.82 -20.68 0.58
C LEU A 211 -7.56 -21.55 -0.66
N HIS A 212 -7.89 -21.08 -1.87
CA HIS A 212 -7.64 -21.81 -3.11
C HIS A 212 -6.16 -22.06 -3.37
N SER A 213 -5.29 -21.19 -2.85
CA SER A 213 -3.84 -21.33 -2.97
C SER A 213 -3.20 -22.11 -1.82
N HIS A 214 -3.99 -22.63 -0.87
CA HIS A 214 -3.51 -23.32 0.33
C HIS A 214 -2.53 -22.50 1.20
N ARG A 215 -2.58 -21.17 1.12
CA ARG A 215 -1.79 -20.26 1.97
C ARG A 215 -2.42 -20.10 3.36
N ALA A 216 -3.73 -20.22 3.44
CA ALA A 216 -4.50 -20.30 4.67
C ALA A 216 -5.39 -21.56 4.68
N ASP A 217 -5.85 -21.98 5.85
CA ASP A 217 -6.79 -23.10 6.02
C ASP A 217 -8.19 -22.65 6.43
N ALA A 218 -8.29 -21.49 7.07
CA ALA A 218 -9.52 -20.76 7.28
C ALA A 218 -9.27 -19.26 7.14
N MET A 219 -10.30 -18.50 6.78
CA MET A 219 -10.22 -17.05 6.68
C MET A 219 -11.42 -16.38 7.35
N LEU A 220 -11.17 -15.34 8.13
CA LEU A 220 -12.21 -14.39 8.55
C LEU A 220 -12.26 -13.26 7.53
N ALA A 221 -13.42 -13.07 6.91
CA ALA A 221 -13.62 -12.04 5.90
C ALA A 221 -14.98 -11.36 6.02
N GLY A 222 -15.04 -10.06 5.79
CA GLY A 222 -16.27 -9.30 5.96
C GLY A 222 -16.04 -7.80 5.90
N GLY A 223 -16.88 -7.03 6.59
CA GLY A 223 -16.72 -5.57 6.64
C GLY A 223 -17.41 -4.92 7.83
N ILE A 224 -16.84 -3.78 8.23
CA ILE A 224 -17.30 -2.91 9.31
C ILE A 224 -17.51 -1.50 8.76
N SER A 225 -18.62 -0.87 9.14
CA SER A 225 -18.88 0.55 8.93
C SER A 225 -19.34 1.17 10.24
N ARG A 226 -18.45 1.91 10.88
CA ARG A 226 -18.76 2.77 12.02
C ARG A 226 -17.91 4.05 12.03
N PRO A 227 -17.85 4.81 10.90
CA PRO A 227 -17.24 6.13 10.93
C PRO A 227 -18.07 7.11 11.77
N GLU A 228 -17.59 8.33 11.91
CA GLU A 228 -18.33 9.43 12.53
C GLU A 228 -19.60 9.74 11.71
N CYS A 229 -20.74 9.80 12.41
CA CYS A 229 -22.06 9.80 11.78
C CYS A 229 -22.36 11.10 11.02
N LEU A 230 -21.99 12.27 11.56
CA LEU A 230 -22.19 13.56 10.90
C LEU A 230 -21.31 13.66 9.65
N TYR A 231 -20.06 13.20 9.73
CA TYR A 231 -19.13 13.24 8.60
C TYR A 231 -19.69 12.58 7.35
N THR A 232 -20.24 11.37 7.50
CA THR A 232 -20.81 10.63 6.38
C THR A 232 -22.07 11.27 5.83
N GLN A 233 -22.98 11.77 6.69
CA GLN A 233 -24.21 12.42 6.25
C GLN A 233 -23.97 13.76 5.55
N VAL A 234 -23.04 14.60 6.05
CA VAL A 234 -22.63 15.81 5.35
C VAL A 234 -21.97 15.43 4.02
N GLY A 235 -21.08 14.44 4.01
CA GLY A 235 -20.43 13.95 2.79
C GLY A 235 -21.43 13.55 1.71
N PHE A 236 -22.40 12.67 2.02
CA PHE A 236 -23.42 12.27 1.05
C PHE A 236 -24.38 13.39 0.67
N SER A 237 -24.59 14.38 1.55
CA SER A 237 -25.32 15.60 1.21
C SER A 237 -24.56 16.43 0.16
N GLN A 238 -23.26 16.60 0.35
CA GLN A 238 -22.41 17.31 -0.62
C GLN A 238 -22.38 16.57 -1.97
N LEU A 239 -22.31 15.24 -1.95
CA LEU A 239 -22.32 14.42 -3.17
C LEU A 239 -23.69 14.29 -3.84
N ARG A 240 -24.76 14.87 -3.28
CA ARG A 240 -26.14 14.74 -3.79
C ARG A 240 -26.61 13.29 -3.87
N ALA A 241 -26.15 12.45 -2.95
CA ALA A 241 -26.44 11.02 -2.93
C ALA A 241 -27.37 10.61 -1.77
N LEU A 242 -27.42 11.41 -0.68
CA LEU A 242 -28.33 11.18 0.45
C LEU A 242 -29.79 11.37 0.00
N SER A 243 -30.72 10.61 0.57
CA SER A 243 -32.16 10.70 0.29
C SER A 243 -32.76 11.91 1.03
N PRO A 244 -33.35 12.91 0.34
CA PRO A 244 -34.07 14.00 0.98
C PRO A 244 -35.31 13.52 1.75
N SER A 245 -36.02 12.50 1.26
CA SER A 245 -37.12 11.88 2.01
C SER A 245 -36.65 11.03 3.20
N GLY A 246 -35.35 10.76 3.30
CA GLY A 246 -34.74 9.92 4.31
C GLY A 246 -35.23 8.47 4.25
N ARG A 247 -35.55 8.00 3.04
CA ARG A 247 -36.07 6.67 2.74
C ARG A 247 -35.26 6.05 1.61
N CYS A 248 -34.61 4.93 1.87
CA CYS A 248 -33.97 4.14 0.82
C CYS A 248 -35.04 3.29 0.14
N ALA A 249 -35.33 3.59 -1.13
CA ALA A 249 -36.36 2.92 -1.93
C ALA A 249 -35.80 2.34 -3.24
N PRO A 250 -34.95 1.30 -3.20
CA PRO A 250 -34.28 0.76 -4.38
C PRO A 250 -35.26 0.41 -5.51
N PHE A 251 -34.95 0.86 -6.73
CA PHE A 251 -35.69 0.62 -7.97
C PHE A 251 -37.11 1.23 -8.06
N ASP A 252 -37.61 1.88 -7.01
CA ASP A 252 -38.93 2.51 -6.99
C ASP A 252 -38.93 3.82 -7.79
N GLU A 253 -40.10 4.22 -8.32
CA GLU A 253 -40.23 5.51 -9.02
C GLU A 253 -39.97 6.73 -8.12
N LYS A 254 -40.09 6.56 -6.80
CA LYS A 254 -39.83 7.58 -5.78
C LYS A 254 -38.49 7.37 -5.07
N ALA A 255 -37.57 6.60 -5.66
CA ALA A 255 -36.18 6.56 -5.21
C ALA A 255 -35.55 7.94 -5.39
N ASP A 256 -34.96 8.50 -4.34
CA ASP A 256 -34.39 9.86 -4.33
C ASP A 256 -33.00 9.94 -3.68
N GLY A 257 -32.43 8.79 -3.28
CA GLY A 257 -31.10 8.71 -2.68
C GLY A 257 -30.96 7.54 -1.70
N LEU A 258 -29.80 7.48 -1.06
CA LEU A 258 -29.48 6.50 -0.02
C LEU A 258 -29.74 7.05 1.38
N VAL A 259 -29.93 6.16 2.35
CA VAL A 259 -29.88 6.46 3.80
C VAL A 259 -28.57 5.89 4.33
N VAL A 260 -27.81 6.64 5.13
CA VAL A 260 -26.53 6.14 5.68
C VAL A 260 -26.82 5.11 6.76
N GLY A 261 -26.01 4.04 6.81
CA GLY A 261 -26.11 3.04 7.86
C GLY A 261 -24.78 2.61 8.48
N GLU A 262 -24.87 1.99 9.65
CA GLU A 262 -23.74 1.47 10.42
C GLU A 262 -23.92 -0.02 10.72
N GLY A 263 -22.81 -0.73 10.90
CA GLY A 263 -22.86 -2.14 11.27
C GLY A 263 -21.68 -2.95 10.76
N THR A 264 -21.69 -4.23 11.08
CA THR A 264 -20.60 -5.16 10.79
C THR A 264 -21.13 -6.54 10.44
N GLY A 265 -20.44 -7.24 9.55
CA GLY A 265 -20.67 -8.65 9.27
C GLY A 265 -19.35 -9.35 8.97
N ILE A 266 -19.15 -10.52 9.56
CA ILE A 266 -17.93 -11.33 9.39
C ILE A 266 -18.34 -12.77 9.10
N LEU A 267 -17.71 -13.35 8.09
CA LEU A 267 -17.85 -14.73 7.62
C LEU A 267 -16.57 -15.50 7.96
N VAL A 268 -16.71 -16.78 8.28
CA VAL A 268 -15.61 -17.75 8.36
C VAL A 268 -15.68 -18.65 7.15
N LEU A 269 -14.58 -18.68 6.39
CA LEU A 269 -14.48 -19.35 5.10
C LEU A 269 -13.49 -20.50 5.18
N LYS A 270 -13.85 -21.65 4.60
CA LYS A 270 -12.97 -22.82 4.42
C LYS A 270 -13.15 -23.42 3.03
N ARG A 271 -12.15 -24.15 2.55
CA ARG A 271 -12.37 -25.03 1.39
C ARG A 271 -13.43 -26.07 1.76
N LEU A 272 -14.31 -26.42 0.82
CA LEU A 272 -15.41 -27.37 1.10
C LEU A 272 -14.90 -28.70 1.68
N ASP A 273 -13.80 -29.25 1.14
CA ASP A 273 -13.24 -30.51 1.64
C ASP A 273 -12.75 -30.41 3.09
N ASP A 274 -12.19 -29.28 3.49
CA ASP A 274 -11.78 -29.03 4.87
C ASP A 274 -12.99 -28.85 5.79
N ALA A 275 -14.04 -28.18 5.30
CA ALA A 275 -15.28 -28.02 6.05
C ALA A 275 -15.95 -29.37 6.32
N LEU A 276 -15.97 -30.25 5.32
CA LEU A 276 -16.49 -31.61 5.46
C LEU A 276 -15.63 -32.47 6.38
N ARG A 277 -14.29 -32.40 6.24
CA ARG A 277 -13.35 -33.11 7.11
C ARG A 277 -13.55 -32.74 8.57
N ASP A 278 -13.73 -31.46 8.84
CA ASP A 278 -13.82 -30.94 10.20
C ASP A 278 -15.27 -30.91 10.71
N ASN A 279 -16.23 -31.46 9.95
CA ASN A 279 -17.65 -31.55 10.32
C ASN A 279 -18.24 -30.18 10.71
N ASP A 280 -17.96 -29.17 9.89
CA ASP A 280 -18.53 -27.83 10.04
C ASP A 280 -19.99 -27.76 9.59
N ASP A 281 -20.76 -26.87 10.23
CA ASP A 281 -22.06 -26.45 9.73
C ASP A 281 -21.89 -25.49 8.54
N ILE A 282 -22.35 -25.91 7.36
CA ILE A 282 -22.18 -25.13 6.12
C ILE A 282 -23.46 -24.33 5.82
N TYR A 283 -23.37 -23.01 5.84
CA TYR A 283 -24.47 -22.10 5.49
C TYR A 283 -24.72 -22.01 3.98
N GLY A 284 -23.69 -22.24 3.17
CA GLY A 284 -23.76 -22.22 1.71
C GLY A 284 -22.36 -22.22 1.09
N LEU A 285 -22.32 -22.24 -0.24
CA LEU A 285 -21.10 -22.33 -1.02
C LEU A 285 -20.88 -21.08 -1.86
N ILE A 286 -19.66 -20.55 -1.84
CA ILE A 286 -19.18 -19.53 -2.77
C ILE A 286 -18.59 -20.25 -3.99
N ARG A 287 -19.07 -19.85 -5.18
CA ARG A 287 -18.77 -20.53 -6.45
C ARG A 287 -17.99 -19.69 -7.45
N GLY A 288 -18.13 -18.38 -7.38
CA GLY A 288 -17.39 -17.45 -8.23
C GLY A 288 -17.48 -16.04 -7.71
N ILE A 289 -16.41 -15.27 -7.87
CA ILE A 289 -16.40 -13.83 -7.56
C ILE A 289 -15.64 -13.13 -8.67
N GLY A 290 -16.22 -12.06 -9.19
CA GLY A 290 -15.60 -11.21 -10.20
C GLY A 290 -15.49 -9.78 -9.71
N LEU A 291 -14.35 -9.16 -10.00
CA LEU A 291 -13.99 -7.81 -9.58
C LEU A 291 -13.58 -6.99 -10.82
N SER A 292 -13.88 -5.70 -10.85
CA SER A 292 -13.42 -4.79 -11.91
C SER A 292 -13.39 -3.33 -11.40
N ASN A 293 -12.82 -2.43 -12.20
CA ASN A 293 -12.98 -0.97 -12.01
C ASN A 293 -13.43 -0.29 -13.30
N ASP A 294 -14.26 0.75 -13.22
CA ASP A 294 -14.69 1.53 -14.38
C ASP A 294 -13.50 2.29 -15.01
N MET A 295 -13.43 2.34 -16.34
CA MET A 295 -12.31 2.96 -17.06
C MET A 295 -12.57 4.42 -17.49
N SER A 296 -13.83 4.88 -17.40
CA SER A 296 -14.30 6.15 -17.97
C SER A 296 -15.26 6.90 -17.02
N GLY A 297 -15.93 7.95 -17.52
CA GLY A 297 -16.99 8.66 -16.78
C GLY A 297 -16.51 9.74 -15.81
N ASN A 298 -17.24 9.95 -14.71
CA ASN A 298 -16.81 10.73 -13.53
C ASN A 298 -16.69 9.79 -12.29
N LEU A 299 -16.10 10.22 -11.16
CA LEU A 299 -15.83 9.33 -10.00
C LEU A 299 -17.11 8.90 -9.26
N LEU A 300 -18.24 9.57 -9.52
CA LEU A 300 -19.50 9.40 -8.79
C LEU A 300 -20.51 8.54 -9.56
N ALA A 301 -20.48 8.62 -10.88
CA ALA A 301 -21.41 7.93 -11.77
C ALA A 301 -20.87 6.53 -12.11
N PRO A 302 -21.65 5.47 -11.88
CA PRO A 302 -21.26 4.13 -12.28
C PRO A 302 -21.30 3.95 -13.80
N ASP A 303 -20.52 2.99 -14.30
CA ASP A 303 -20.50 2.59 -15.71
C ASP A 303 -20.99 1.13 -15.87
N THR A 304 -21.95 0.92 -16.78
CA THR A 304 -22.49 -0.42 -17.08
C THR A 304 -21.40 -1.37 -17.53
N GLU A 305 -20.42 -0.89 -18.28
CA GLU A 305 -19.39 -1.74 -18.87
C GLU A 305 -18.48 -2.38 -17.80
N GLY A 306 -18.13 -1.63 -16.74
CA GLY A 306 -17.38 -2.19 -15.62
C GLY A 306 -18.18 -3.18 -14.79
N GLN A 307 -19.45 -2.88 -14.48
CA GLN A 307 -20.35 -3.81 -13.76
C GLN A 307 -20.50 -5.14 -14.51
N VAL A 308 -20.70 -5.08 -15.82
CA VAL A 308 -20.84 -6.26 -16.70
C VAL A 308 -19.55 -7.08 -16.74
N ARG A 309 -18.36 -6.47 -16.76
CA ARG A 309 -17.09 -7.21 -16.64
C ARG A 309 -16.97 -7.97 -15.31
N ALA A 310 -17.27 -7.31 -14.19
CA ALA A 310 -17.22 -7.96 -12.88
C ALA A 310 -18.19 -9.15 -12.83
N MET A 311 -19.42 -8.97 -13.31
CA MET A 311 -20.40 -10.06 -13.40
C MET A 311 -19.89 -11.19 -14.30
N HIS A 312 -19.50 -10.91 -15.55
CA HIS A 312 -18.99 -11.94 -16.46
C HIS A 312 -17.83 -12.74 -15.88
N SER A 313 -16.87 -12.07 -15.22
CA SER A 313 -15.76 -12.75 -14.55
C SER A 313 -16.25 -13.73 -13.49
N ALA A 314 -17.27 -13.36 -12.71
CA ALA A 314 -17.85 -14.25 -11.70
C ALA A 314 -18.51 -15.47 -12.35
N TYR A 315 -19.38 -15.29 -13.36
CA TYR A 315 -20.06 -16.39 -14.06
C TYR A 315 -19.09 -17.33 -14.78
N LEU A 316 -18.06 -16.77 -15.42
CA LEU A 316 -17.01 -17.55 -16.08
C LEU A 316 -16.21 -18.38 -15.07
N SER A 317 -15.92 -17.82 -13.88
CA SER A 317 -15.24 -18.55 -12.81
C SER A 317 -16.09 -19.68 -12.20
N ALA A 318 -17.41 -19.50 -12.14
CA ALA A 318 -18.36 -20.49 -11.60
C ALA A 318 -18.79 -21.55 -12.63
N ASP A 319 -18.52 -21.31 -13.92
CA ASP A 319 -19.04 -22.07 -15.07
C ASP A 319 -20.58 -22.11 -15.08
N TRP A 320 -21.21 -20.94 -14.87
CA TRP A 320 -22.66 -20.78 -14.76
C TRP A 320 -23.20 -19.86 -15.85
N SER A 321 -24.46 -20.09 -16.24
CA SER A 321 -25.22 -19.15 -17.07
C SER A 321 -25.99 -18.14 -16.19
N PRO A 322 -26.14 -16.87 -16.59
CA PRO A 322 -26.94 -15.89 -15.86
C PRO A 322 -28.38 -16.35 -15.56
N CYS A 323 -29.03 -17.05 -16.50
CA CYS A 323 -30.36 -17.60 -16.32
C CYS A 323 -30.44 -18.71 -15.24
N GLU A 324 -29.31 -19.09 -14.66
CA GLU A 324 -29.22 -20.03 -13.55
C GLU A 324 -29.30 -19.38 -12.16
N ILE A 325 -29.53 -18.08 -12.07
CA ILE A 325 -29.73 -17.40 -10.80
C ILE A 325 -31.22 -17.20 -10.52
N ASP A 326 -31.61 -17.45 -9.26
CA ASP A 326 -32.99 -17.29 -8.82
C ASP A 326 -33.18 -16.03 -7.95
N LEU A 327 -32.13 -15.59 -7.24
CA LEU A 327 -32.12 -14.39 -6.40
C LEU A 327 -30.87 -13.54 -6.66
N ILE A 328 -31.03 -12.23 -6.84
CA ILE A 328 -29.91 -11.28 -6.84
C ILE A 328 -30.13 -10.26 -5.72
N GLU A 329 -29.27 -10.30 -4.72
CA GLU A 329 -29.10 -9.21 -3.76
C GLU A 329 -28.27 -8.12 -4.43
N CYS A 330 -28.96 -7.11 -4.95
CA CYS A 330 -28.38 -6.03 -5.72
C CYS A 330 -27.61 -5.03 -4.84
N HIS A 331 -26.80 -4.20 -5.49
CA HIS A 331 -26.25 -3.02 -4.85
C HIS A 331 -27.38 -2.07 -4.41
N GLY A 332 -28.35 -1.78 -5.28
CA GLY A 332 -29.64 -1.15 -4.98
C GLY A 332 -29.61 -0.14 -3.84
N ALA A 333 -28.96 1.00 -4.06
CA ALA A 333 -28.77 2.03 -3.03
C ALA A 333 -29.94 3.02 -2.94
N GLY A 334 -30.91 2.96 -3.85
CA GLY A 334 -32.00 3.94 -3.93
C GLY A 334 -31.59 5.23 -4.65
N THR A 335 -30.40 5.27 -5.26
CA THR A 335 -29.98 6.41 -6.08
C THR A 335 -30.49 6.21 -7.52
N PRO A 336 -31.22 7.17 -8.10
CA PRO A 336 -31.86 6.96 -9.41
C PRO A 336 -30.89 6.53 -10.53
N VAL A 337 -29.71 7.15 -10.59
CA VAL A 337 -28.68 6.85 -11.60
C VAL A 337 -28.05 5.47 -11.34
N GLY A 338 -27.72 5.17 -10.08
CA GLY A 338 -27.11 3.90 -9.71
C GLY A 338 -28.02 2.71 -9.97
N ASP A 339 -29.27 2.79 -9.48
CA ASP A 339 -30.27 1.74 -9.64
C ASP A 339 -30.60 1.49 -11.12
N THR A 340 -30.73 2.56 -11.92
CA THR A 340 -30.97 2.43 -13.37
C THR A 340 -29.79 1.80 -14.09
N THR A 341 -28.56 2.15 -13.71
CA THR A 341 -27.33 1.59 -14.31
C THR A 341 -27.20 0.11 -13.99
N GLU A 342 -27.43 -0.28 -12.73
CA GLU A 342 -27.42 -1.68 -12.29
C GLU A 342 -28.44 -2.54 -13.05
N LEU A 343 -29.67 -2.05 -13.22
CA LEU A 343 -30.69 -2.78 -13.99
C LEU A 343 -30.32 -2.94 -15.47
N HIS A 344 -29.70 -1.93 -16.09
CA HIS A 344 -29.18 -2.06 -17.45
C HIS A 344 -28.05 -3.09 -17.54
N SER A 345 -27.12 -3.08 -16.58
CA SER A 345 -26.02 -4.05 -16.51
C SER A 345 -26.52 -5.48 -16.36
N LEU A 346 -27.51 -5.71 -15.50
CA LEU A 346 -28.16 -7.00 -15.33
C LEU A 346 -28.84 -7.48 -16.62
N ARG A 347 -29.58 -6.60 -17.31
CA ARG A 347 -30.18 -6.94 -18.61
C ARG A 347 -29.13 -7.24 -19.68
N ASN A 348 -28.05 -6.46 -19.72
CA ASN A 348 -26.98 -6.68 -20.68
C ASN A 348 -26.32 -8.06 -20.48
N LEU A 349 -26.04 -8.41 -19.22
CA LEU A 349 -25.50 -9.72 -18.87
C LEU A 349 -26.42 -10.88 -19.26
N TRP A 350 -27.74 -10.75 -19.01
CA TRP A 350 -28.72 -11.81 -19.27
C TRP A 350 -29.16 -11.92 -20.74
N GLY A 351 -28.91 -10.88 -21.54
CA GLY A 351 -29.29 -10.84 -22.96
C GLY A 351 -30.81 -10.83 -23.18
N GLU A 352 -31.22 -11.14 -24.41
CA GLU A 352 -32.62 -11.02 -24.87
C GLU A 352 -33.41 -12.35 -24.90
N SER A 353 -32.76 -13.50 -24.71
CA SER A 353 -33.39 -14.82 -24.82
C SER A 353 -32.83 -15.80 -23.79
N GLY A 354 -33.54 -16.92 -23.56
CA GLY A 354 -33.12 -17.96 -22.60
C GLY A 354 -33.66 -17.75 -21.17
N TRP A 355 -34.49 -16.74 -20.96
CA TRP A 355 -35.16 -16.46 -19.70
C TRP A 355 -36.68 -16.31 -19.87
N SER A 356 -37.43 -16.52 -18.79
CA SER A 356 -38.87 -16.24 -18.71
C SER A 356 -39.15 -14.93 -17.97
N TYR A 357 -40.30 -14.31 -18.23
CA TYR A 357 -40.71 -13.08 -17.55
C TYR A 357 -40.73 -13.29 -16.02
N GLU A 358 -40.16 -12.33 -15.28
CA GLU A 358 -40.09 -12.34 -13.80
C GLU A 358 -39.49 -13.62 -13.18
N GLN A 359 -38.58 -14.27 -13.90
CA GLN A 359 -37.88 -15.49 -13.49
C GLN A 359 -37.00 -15.34 -12.24
N CYS A 360 -36.37 -14.18 -12.07
CA CYS A 360 -35.36 -13.92 -11.04
C CYS A 360 -35.84 -12.82 -10.10
N SER A 361 -35.83 -13.11 -8.80
CA SER A 361 -36.11 -12.11 -7.78
C SER A 361 -34.88 -11.23 -7.57
N ILE A 362 -35.10 -9.92 -7.46
CA ILE A 362 -34.08 -8.95 -7.09
C ILE A 362 -34.50 -8.21 -5.82
N GLY A 363 -33.51 -7.80 -5.03
CA GLY A 363 -33.77 -7.07 -3.79
C GLY A 363 -32.54 -6.32 -3.28
N SER A 364 -32.71 -5.54 -2.22
CA SER A 364 -31.61 -4.88 -1.53
C SER A 364 -31.95 -4.67 -0.06
N VAL A 365 -31.11 -5.19 0.83
CA VAL A 365 -31.22 -5.03 2.28
C VAL A 365 -31.06 -3.57 2.71
N LYS A 366 -30.48 -2.72 1.85
CA LYS A 366 -30.30 -1.29 2.14
C LYS A 366 -31.62 -0.56 2.32
N SER A 367 -32.72 -1.09 1.78
CA SER A 367 -34.05 -0.52 2.02
C SER A 367 -34.44 -0.55 3.50
N MET A 368 -33.89 -1.49 4.29
CA MET A 368 -34.23 -1.72 5.70
C MET A 368 -33.17 -1.15 6.67
N ILE A 369 -31.90 -1.33 6.36
CA ILE A 369 -30.78 -0.97 7.26
C ILE A 369 -29.94 0.20 6.73
N GLY A 370 -30.37 0.85 5.64
CA GLY A 370 -29.57 1.87 4.98
C GLY A 370 -28.30 1.29 4.34
N HIS A 371 -27.43 2.17 3.88
CA HIS A 371 -26.19 1.82 3.23
C HIS A 371 -25.03 1.80 4.23
N LEU A 372 -24.65 0.59 4.64
CA LEU A 372 -23.54 0.31 5.57
C LEU A 372 -22.13 0.47 4.96
N LEU A 373 -21.95 1.33 3.95
CA LEU A 373 -20.64 1.61 3.33
C LEU A 373 -19.81 0.32 3.06
N THR A 374 -18.69 0.15 3.76
CA THR A 374 -17.77 -1.00 3.70
C THR A 374 -18.32 -2.29 4.31
N GLY A 375 -19.33 -2.22 5.18
CA GLY A 375 -20.07 -3.36 5.74
C GLY A 375 -21.30 -3.79 4.91
N ALA A 376 -21.68 -3.02 3.88
CA ALA A 376 -22.91 -3.26 3.12
C ALA A 376 -22.92 -4.59 2.36
N GLY A 377 -21.77 -5.00 1.80
CA GLY A 377 -21.64 -6.28 1.13
C GLY A 377 -21.81 -7.46 2.09
N ALA A 378 -21.28 -7.34 3.31
CA ALA A 378 -21.40 -8.38 4.34
C ALA A 378 -22.86 -8.59 4.78
N ALA A 379 -23.61 -7.51 4.98
CA ALA A 379 -25.04 -7.58 5.28
C ALA A 379 -25.83 -8.29 4.15
N GLY A 380 -25.56 -7.93 2.89
CA GLY A 380 -26.18 -8.56 1.72
C GLY A 380 -25.84 -10.05 1.59
N MET A 381 -24.57 -10.41 1.83
CA MET A 381 -24.13 -11.82 1.86
C MET A 381 -24.83 -12.61 2.96
N ILE A 382 -24.87 -12.10 4.20
CA ILE A 382 -25.52 -12.77 5.34
C ILE A 382 -27.01 -12.97 5.07
N LYS A 383 -27.73 -11.93 4.59
CA LYS A 383 -29.13 -12.06 4.15
C LYS A 383 -29.30 -13.17 3.10
N THR A 384 -28.39 -13.24 2.14
CA THR A 384 -28.45 -14.23 1.05
C THR A 384 -28.18 -15.66 1.55
N PHE A 385 -27.21 -15.86 2.44
CA PHE A 385 -26.96 -17.17 3.04
C PHE A 385 -28.10 -17.60 3.97
N LEU A 386 -28.70 -16.68 4.71
CA LEU A 386 -29.91 -16.95 5.49
C LEU A 386 -31.10 -17.32 4.57
N ALA A 387 -31.27 -16.63 3.45
CA ALA A 387 -32.28 -16.96 2.45
C ALA A 387 -32.10 -18.38 1.88
N LEU A 388 -30.87 -18.79 1.58
CA LEU A 388 -30.56 -20.17 1.16
C LEU A 388 -30.86 -21.18 2.27
N LYS A 389 -30.43 -20.89 3.51
CA LYS A 389 -30.64 -21.76 4.69
C LYS A 389 -32.12 -21.97 4.98
N HIS A 390 -32.90 -20.90 4.98
CA HIS A 390 -34.33 -20.93 5.28
C HIS A 390 -35.21 -21.26 4.07
N LYS A 391 -34.64 -21.25 2.86
CA LYS A 391 -35.35 -21.48 1.59
C LYS A 391 -36.51 -20.50 1.40
N ILE A 392 -36.24 -19.23 1.67
CA ILE A 392 -37.20 -18.12 1.56
C ILE A 392 -36.59 -17.04 0.69
N LEU A 393 -37.37 -16.50 -0.24
CA LEU A 393 -37.04 -15.27 -0.97
C LEU A 393 -37.37 -14.07 -0.07
N PRO A 394 -36.36 -13.34 0.44
CA PRO A 394 -36.57 -12.29 1.42
C PRO A 394 -37.13 -11.01 0.77
N PRO A 395 -38.05 -10.29 1.43
CA PRO A 395 -38.60 -9.05 0.89
C PRO A 395 -37.56 -7.93 0.87
N SER A 396 -37.82 -6.94 0.02
CA SER A 396 -37.26 -5.59 0.04
C SER A 396 -38.42 -4.61 0.28
N ILE A 397 -38.19 -3.59 1.10
CA ILE A 397 -39.23 -2.62 1.46
C ILE A 397 -39.14 -1.38 0.57
N ASN A 398 -40.14 -0.51 0.68
CA ASN A 398 -40.22 0.79 0.00
C ASN A 398 -40.36 0.75 -1.53
N PHE A 399 -40.52 -0.44 -2.14
CA PHE A 399 -40.88 -0.59 -3.56
C PHE A 399 -42.39 -0.78 -3.74
N ASN A 400 -42.99 0.06 -4.59
CA ASN A 400 -44.38 -0.05 -5.01
C ASN A 400 -44.50 -0.16 -6.54
N LYS A 401 -43.75 0.65 -7.30
CA LYS A 401 -43.72 0.55 -8.76
C LYS A 401 -42.45 1.14 -9.35
N ALA A 402 -41.96 0.51 -10.42
CA ALA A 402 -40.78 0.99 -11.13
C ALA A 402 -41.08 2.25 -11.98
N PRO A 403 -40.07 3.11 -12.23
CA PRO A 403 -40.18 4.25 -13.14
C PRO A 403 -40.73 3.88 -14.53
N LYS A 404 -41.41 4.82 -15.19
CA LYS A 404 -42.05 4.57 -16.51
C LYS A 404 -41.10 4.01 -17.58
N LYS A 405 -39.84 4.47 -17.59
CA LYS A 405 -38.77 4.05 -18.52
C LYS A 405 -37.77 3.09 -17.87
N SER A 406 -38.14 2.45 -16.77
CA SER A 406 -37.24 1.53 -16.05
C SER A 406 -36.88 0.32 -16.90
N PRO A 407 -35.61 -0.13 -16.87
CA PRO A 407 -35.21 -1.38 -17.50
C PRO A 407 -35.90 -2.61 -16.86
N LEU A 408 -36.51 -2.48 -15.68
CA LEU A 408 -37.23 -3.58 -15.05
C LEU A 408 -38.44 -4.08 -15.86
N LYS A 409 -39.05 -3.21 -16.69
CA LYS A 409 -40.20 -3.59 -17.53
C LYS A 409 -39.80 -4.59 -18.62
N ASN A 410 -40.64 -5.61 -18.81
CA ASN A 410 -40.42 -6.67 -19.80
C ASN A 410 -39.02 -7.31 -19.66
N SER A 411 -38.64 -7.62 -18.42
CA SER A 411 -37.33 -8.17 -18.08
C SER A 411 -37.50 -9.47 -17.28
N PRO A 412 -36.44 -10.28 -17.12
CA PRO A 412 -36.50 -11.48 -16.28
C PRO A 412 -36.56 -11.16 -14.78
N PHE A 413 -36.45 -9.89 -14.38
CA PHE A 413 -36.30 -9.49 -12.99
C PHE A 413 -37.61 -8.96 -12.40
N ARG A 414 -37.92 -9.37 -11.17
CA ARG A 414 -38.97 -8.77 -10.32
C ARG A 414 -38.40 -8.34 -8.98
N VAL A 415 -38.86 -7.22 -8.43
CA VAL A 415 -38.49 -6.84 -7.06
C VAL A 415 -39.28 -7.70 -6.08
N GLN A 416 -38.58 -8.40 -5.19
CA GLN A 416 -39.20 -9.22 -4.15
C GLN A 416 -39.76 -8.31 -3.05
N THR A 417 -41.08 -8.18 -2.92
CA THR A 417 -41.72 -7.30 -1.92
C THR A 417 -42.33 -8.04 -0.74
N GLU A 418 -42.57 -9.35 -0.89
CA GLU A 418 -43.12 -10.24 0.14
C GLU A 418 -42.14 -11.37 0.46
N ALA A 419 -42.20 -11.90 1.68
CA ALA A 419 -41.51 -13.15 2.00
C ALA A 419 -42.23 -14.30 1.29
N GLU A 420 -41.54 -14.99 0.38
CA GLU A 420 -42.10 -16.10 -0.40
C GLU A 420 -41.26 -17.36 -0.20
N GLU A 421 -41.90 -18.53 -0.25
CA GLU A 421 -41.18 -19.80 -0.28
C GLU A 421 -40.30 -19.87 -1.54
N TRP A 422 -39.03 -20.25 -1.37
CA TRP A 422 -38.11 -20.43 -2.49
C TRP A 422 -38.32 -21.82 -3.09
N ILE A 423 -39.17 -21.90 -4.11
CA ILE A 423 -39.56 -23.17 -4.74
C ILE A 423 -38.51 -23.60 -5.77
N ARG A 424 -38.09 -24.87 -5.73
CA ARG A 424 -37.18 -25.44 -6.74
C ARG A 424 -37.89 -25.55 -8.08
N LYS A 425 -37.32 -24.96 -9.12
CA LYS A 425 -37.79 -25.11 -10.52
C LYS A 425 -37.50 -26.51 -11.09
N ASN A 426 -36.43 -27.16 -10.62
CA ASN A 426 -36.04 -28.52 -11.01
C ASN A 426 -35.41 -29.20 -9.78
N ASN A 427 -35.84 -30.41 -9.44
CA ASN A 427 -35.36 -31.18 -8.28
C ASN A 427 -33.84 -31.45 -8.31
N GLU A 428 -33.20 -31.41 -9.48
CA GLU A 428 -31.76 -31.64 -9.60
C GLU A 428 -30.90 -30.39 -9.40
N ARG A 429 -31.49 -29.17 -9.42
CA ARG A 429 -30.72 -27.92 -9.37
C ARG A 429 -30.75 -27.30 -7.96
N PRO A 430 -29.59 -26.98 -7.36
CA PRO A 430 -29.53 -26.27 -6.09
C PRO A 430 -30.01 -24.83 -6.23
N PHE A 431 -30.45 -24.21 -5.14
CA PHE A 431 -30.76 -22.79 -5.15
C PHE A 431 -29.49 -21.98 -5.39
N ARG A 432 -29.59 -20.97 -6.25
CA ARG A 432 -28.45 -20.11 -6.62
C ARG A 432 -28.83 -18.66 -6.49
N ALA A 433 -27.91 -17.90 -5.89
CA ALA A 433 -28.04 -16.47 -5.74
C ALA A 433 -26.78 -15.74 -6.20
N ALA A 434 -26.93 -14.44 -6.40
CA ALA A 434 -25.82 -13.52 -6.57
C ALA A 434 -25.91 -12.35 -5.59
N VAL A 435 -24.77 -11.77 -5.24
CA VAL A 435 -24.65 -10.54 -4.45
C VAL A 435 -23.81 -9.54 -5.25
N SER A 436 -24.36 -8.35 -5.50
CA SER A 436 -23.68 -7.27 -6.22
C SER A 436 -23.34 -6.12 -5.28
N SER A 437 -22.13 -5.58 -5.41
CA SER A 437 -21.74 -4.33 -4.77
C SER A 437 -20.94 -3.45 -5.73
N PHE A 438 -21.43 -2.24 -5.97
CA PHE A 438 -20.81 -1.27 -6.87
C PHE A 438 -20.47 -0.01 -6.08
N GLY A 439 -19.18 0.26 -5.89
CA GLY A 439 -18.67 1.35 -5.07
C GLY A 439 -18.34 2.61 -5.85
N PHE A 440 -18.30 3.73 -5.13
CA PHE A 440 -17.74 4.99 -5.64
C PHE A 440 -16.34 4.77 -6.23
N GLY A 441 -16.00 5.57 -7.24
CA GLY A 441 -14.81 5.36 -8.04
C GLY A 441 -14.96 4.32 -9.16
N GLY A 442 -16.13 3.68 -9.24
CA GLY A 442 -16.43 2.65 -10.23
C GLY A 442 -15.88 1.28 -9.84
N ILE A 443 -15.80 0.98 -8.54
CA ILE A 443 -15.22 -0.25 -8.01
C ILE A 443 -16.32 -1.32 -7.96
N ASN A 444 -16.23 -2.36 -8.79
CA ASN A 444 -17.31 -3.32 -8.95
C ASN A 444 -16.94 -4.70 -8.38
N GLY A 445 -17.90 -5.34 -7.71
CA GLY A 445 -17.80 -6.72 -7.24
C GLY A 445 -19.12 -7.48 -7.45
N HIS A 446 -19.03 -8.74 -7.86
CA HIS A 446 -20.17 -9.64 -8.01
C HIS A 446 -19.81 -11.04 -7.52
N LEU A 447 -20.59 -11.56 -6.57
CA LEU A 447 -20.40 -12.86 -5.92
C LEU A 447 -21.53 -13.81 -6.32
N LEU A 448 -21.19 -15.07 -6.62
CA LEU A 448 -22.12 -16.15 -6.91
C LEU A 448 -22.09 -17.19 -5.79
N VAL A 449 -23.27 -17.54 -5.28
CA VAL A 449 -23.44 -18.50 -4.18
C VAL A 449 -24.46 -19.58 -4.51
N GLU A 450 -24.28 -20.76 -3.91
CA GLU A 450 -25.12 -21.94 -4.07
C GLU A 450 -25.54 -22.49 -2.69
N GLU A 451 -26.73 -23.07 -2.63
CA GLU A 451 -27.19 -23.89 -1.50
C GLU A 451 -26.23 -25.05 -1.22
N TRP A 452 -25.96 -25.29 0.07
CA TRP A 452 -25.36 -26.54 0.51
C TRP A 452 -26.44 -27.60 0.77
N ASN A 453 -26.40 -28.73 0.06
CA ASN A 453 -27.30 -29.86 0.28
C ASN A 453 -26.51 -31.13 0.62
N PRO A 454 -26.50 -31.59 1.89
CA PRO A 454 -25.77 -32.79 2.31
C PRO A 454 -26.12 -34.05 1.50
N GLY A 455 -27.39 -34.20 1.09
CA GLY A 455 -27.86 -35.39 0.35
C GLY A 455 -27.41 -35.45 -1.12
N SER A 456 -26.77 -34.40 -1.64
CA SER A 456 -26.25 -34.37 -3.02
C SER A 456 -24.88 -35.05 -3.18
N CYS A 457 -24.18 -35.34 -2.06
CA CYS A 457 -22.89 -36.03 -2.05
C CYS A 457 -22.99 -37.53 -2.38
N ASP A 458 -24.16 -38.15 -2.25
CA ASP A 458 -24.31 -39.61 -2.31
C ASP A 458 -24.31 -40.22 -3.73
N ASN A 459 -24.43 -39.44 -4.81
CA ASN A 459 -24.66 -40.02 -6.16
C ASN A 459 -23.68 -39.66 -7.28
N LYS A 460 -22.63 -38.85 -7.04
CA LYS A 460 -21.58 -38.60 -8.07
C LYS A 460 -20.14 -38.70 -7.57
N SER A 461 -19.92 -38.92 -6.26
CA SER A 461 -18.61 -39.09 -5.63
C SER A 461 -18.12 -40.56 -5.56
N THR A 462 -19.01 -41.54 -5.74
CA THR A 462 -18.71 -42.99 -5.64
C THR A 462 -17.96 -43.60 -6.83
N LYS A 463 -17.28 -42.78 -7.66
CA LYS A 463 -16.29 -43.24 -8.66
C LYS A 463 -14.84 -42.83 -8.33
N ILE A 464 -14.54 -42.52 -7.08
CA ILE A 464 -13.15 -42.47 -6.60
C ILE A 464 -12.88 -43.74 -5.79
N HIS A 465 -12.30 -44.72 -6.48
CA HIS A 465 -11.65 -45.94 -6.00
C HIS A 465 -12.26 -46.73 -4.83
N ASN A 466 -12.96 -47.83 -5.16
CA ASN A 466 -12.95 -49.05 -4.37
C ASN A 466 -11.51 -49.56 -4.20
N LEU A 467 -10.88 -49.22 -3.08
CA LEU A 467 -9.68 -49.88 -2.56
C LEU A 467 -10.07 -50.73 -1.35
N LYS A 468 -10.76 -51.85 -1.61
CA LYS A 468 -10.88 -52.96 -0.67
C LYS A 468 -10.41 -54.22 -1.38
N ASN A 469 -9.20 -54.64 -1.02
CA ASN A 469 -8.50 -55.91 -1.28
C ASN A 469 -7.07 -55.66 -1.77
N TYR A 470 -6.21 -55.19 -0.86
CA TYR A 470 -4.80 -55.56 -0.91
C TYR A 470 -4.38 -55.98 0.50
N ASN A 471 -3.95 -57.23 0.58
CA ASN A 471 -3.40 -57.84 1.78
C ASN A 471 -2.24 -57.01 2.31
N ILE A 472 -2.20 -56.92 3.64
CA ILE A 472 -1.17 -56.27 4.43
C ILE A 472 0.12 -57.08 4.27
N GLU A 473 1.06 -56.58 3.48
CA GLU A 473 2.48 -56.79 3.72
C GLU A 473 3.19 -55.43 3.71
N THR A 474 3.98 -55.23 4.75
CA THR A 474 4.62 -53.99 5.17
C THR A 474 5.69 -53.52 4.20
N GLU A 475 5.39 -52.49 3.40
CA GLU A 475 6.41 -51.66 2.75
C GLU A 475 6.06 -50.16 2.86
N THR A 476 7.02 -49.41 3.40
CA THR A 476 7.07 -47.97 3.63
C THR A 476 6.94 -47.18 2.32
N ARG A 477 5.70 -46.91 1.88
CA ARG A 477 5.44 -45.93 0.81
C ARG A 477 5.46 -44.51 1.35
N LYS A 478 6.58 -43.81 1.09
CA LYS A 478 6.65 -42.34 1.07
C LYS A 478 5.54 -41.82 0.15
N SER A 479 4.54 -41.13 0.71
CA SER A 479 3.55 -40.40 -0.05
C SER A 479 4.24 -39.27 -0.81
N GLN A 480 4.44 -39.43 -2.12
CA GLN A 480 4.74 -38.30 -3.00
C GLN A 480 3.50 -37.41 -3.07
N ILE A 481 3.44 -36.43 -2.17
CA ILE A 481 2.64 -35.22 -2.37
C ILE A 481 3.17 -34.61 -3.66
N SER A 482 2.31 -34.47 -4.67
CA SER A 482 2.64 -33.73 -5.88
C SER A 482 2.96 -32.29 -5.47
N ILE A 483 4.24 -31.92 -5.57
CA ILE A 483 4.71 -30.55 -5.35
C ILE A 483 3.93 -29.66 -6.34
N PRO A 484 3.21 -28.62 -5.89
CA PRO A 484 2.60 -27.67 -6.80
C PRO A 484 3.69 -27.09 -7.72
N ASP A 485 3.40 -26.96 -9.02
CA ASP A 485 4.27 -26.20 -9.92
C ASP A 485 4.51 -24.81 -9.30
N SER A 486 5.79 -24.40 -9.19
CA SER A 486 6.17 -23.09 -8.63
C SER A 486 5.30 -21.99 -9.26
N PRO A 487 4.75 -21.05 -8.47
CA PRO A 487 3.94 -19.99 -9.03
C PRO A 487 4.77 -19.17 -10.03
N PRO A 488 4.16 -18.64 -11.11
CA PRO A 488 4.90 -17.94 -12.14
C PRO A 488 5.57 -16.69 -11.55
N PRO A 489 6.87 -16.46 -11.82
CA PRO A 489 7.56 -15.27 -11.33
C PRO A 489 6.97 -13.98 -11.90
N VAL A 490 7.06 -12.89 -11.14
CA VAL A 490 6.56 -11.57 -11.53
C VAL A 490 7.73 -10.59 -11.68
N ALA A 491 7.78 -9.89 -12.81
CA ALA A 491 8.80 -8.90 -13.11
C ALA A 491 8.35 -7.49 -12.68
N ILE A 492 9.26 -6.72 -12.11
CA ILE A 492 9.11 -5.27 -11.94
C ILE A 492 9.59 -4.59 -13.21
N VAL A 493 8.64 -4.13 -14.03
CA VAL A 493 8.91 -3.54 -15.36
C VAL A 493 8.88 -2.02 -15.38
N GLY A 494 8.51 -1.38 -14.27
CA GLY A 494 8.55 0.08 -14.10
C GLY A 494 8.54 0.44 -12.64
N MET A 495 9.22 1.52 -12.25
CA MET A 495 9.09 2.07 -10.90
C MET A 495 9.37 3.57 -10.83
N ASP A 496 8.80 4.23 -9.81
CA ASP A 496 9.22 5.55 -9.37
C ASP A 496 9.09 5.66 -7.85
N ALA A 497 9.91 6.52 -7.25
CA ALA A 497 9.95 6.72 -5.81
C ALA A 497 10.32 8.16 -5.47
N VAL A 498 9.56 8.76 -4.55
CA VAL A 498 9.72 10.16 -4.11
C VAL A 498 9.65 10.18 -2.59
N PHE A 499 10.71 10.66 -1.92
CA PHE A 499 10.79 10.73 -0.46
C PHE A 499 11.36 12.06 0.01
N GLY A 500 10.72 12.68 1.00
CA GLY A 500 11.12 13.98 1.53
C GLY A 500 11.38 15.02 0.43
N HIS A 501 12.63 15.46 0.30
CA HIS A 501 13.02 16.44 -0.71
C HIS A 501 13.47 15.83 -2.06
N LEU A 502 13.68 14.51 -2.14
CA LEU A 502 14.04 13.80 -3.37
C LEU A 502 12.84 13.79 -4.32
N LYS A 503 13.04 14.07 -5.62
CA LYS A 503 11.93 14.30 -6.57
C LYS A 503 11.80 13.23 -7.65
N SER A 504 12.69 12.24 -7.67
CA SER A 504 12.71 11.20 -8.68
C SER A 504 13.38 9.91 -8.19
N LEU A 505 13.11 8.80 -8.88
CA LEU A 505 13.85 7.53 -8.71
C LEU A 505 15.37 7.71 -8.85
N LYS A 506 15.83 8.60 -9.75
CA LYS A 506 17.26 8.89 -9.92
C LYS A 506 17.86 9.48 -8.64
N ASP A 507 17.22 10.50 -8.07
CA ASP A 507 17.68 11.13 -6.83
C ASP A 507 17.72 10.10 -5.69
N PHE A 508 16.68 9.26 -5.58
CA PHE A 508 16.62 8.19 -4.60
C PHE A 508 17.77 7.19 -4.77
N LYS A 509 17.97 6.64 -5.98
CA LYS A 509 19.07 5.72 -6.31
C LYS A 509 20.43 6.30 -5.90
N GLU A 510 20.71 7.54 -6.29
CA GLU A 510 21.99 8.17 -5.98
C GLU A 510 22.21 8.38 -4.48
N THR A 511 21.18 8.83 -3.75
CA THR A 511 21.24 8.98 -2.29
C THR A 511 21.55 7.65 -1.60
N ILE A 512 20.87 6.57 -2.01
CA ILE A 512 21.05 5.23 -1.43
C ILE A 512 22.45 4.70 -1.69
N PHE A 513 22.93 4.70 -2.94
CA PHE A 513 24.26 4.17 -3.25
C PHE A 513 25.41 5.03 -2.72
N LYS A 514 25.20 6.34 -2.52
CA LYS A 514 26.16 7.21 -1.81
C LYS A 514 26.13 7.01 -0.29
N GLY A 515 25.14 6.31 0.25
CA GLY A 515 24.98 6.14 1.70
C GLY A 515 24.57 7.42 2.44
N SER A 516 23.92 8.37 1.75
CA SER A 516 23.56 9.67 2.32
C SER A 516 22.18 9.62 3.01
N SER A 517 22.01 10.41 4.08
CA SER A 517 20.72 10.57 4.76
C SER A 517 20.07 11.90 4.36
N ILE A 518 18.75 11.88 4.13
CA ILE A 518 17.95 13.07 3.79
C ILE A 518 17.20 13.62 5.00
N ILE A 519 17.42 13.05 6.19
CA ILE A 519 16.87 13.54 7.44
C ILE A 519 17.37 14.96 7.68
N ARG A 520 16.42 15.86 7.92
CA ARG A 520 16.67 17.28 8.13
C ARG A 520 15.69 17.84 9.14
N GLU A 521 15.92 19.09 9.52
CA GLU A 521 14.99 19.83 10.35
C GLU A 521 13.63 20.00 9.64
N ARG A 522 12.56 19.92 10.42
CA ARG A 522 11.17 20.06 9.98
C ARG A 522 10.94 21.47 9.41
N PRO A 523 10.24 21.61 8.27
CA PRO A 523 9.80 22.92 7.80
C PRO A 523 8.94 23.64 8.86
N GLU A 524 9.20 24.93 9.11
CA GLU A 524 8.54 25.72 10.18
C GLU A 524 7.01 25.67 10.12
N ASP A 525 6.42 25.88 8.93
CA ASP A 525 4.96 25.91 8.73
C ASP A 525 4.27 24.54 8.81
N ARG A 526 5.03 23.45 8.94
CA ARG A 526 4.51 22.07 8.79
C ARG A 526 3.37 21.74 9.74
N TRP A 527 3.47 22.19 10.99
CA TRP A 527 2.48 21.90 12.03
C TRP A 527 1.45 23.00 12.22
N LYS A 528 1.29 23.90 11.24
CA LYS A 528 0.23 24.92 11.22
C LYS A 528 0.17 25.76 12.51
N GLY A 529 1.34 25.98 13.13
CA GLY A 529 1.53 26.69 14.39
C GLY A 529 1.07 25.93 15.64
N CYS A 530 1.00 24.59 15.60
CA CYS A 530 0.75 23.72 16.76
C CYS A 530 2.03 23.36 17.53
N ASP A 531 3.13 24.07 17.32
CA ASP A 531 4.47 23.79 17.88
C ASP A 531 4.45 23.71 19.42
N ASN A 532 3.80 24.65 20.11
CA ASN A 532 3.68 24.63 21.57
C ASN A 532 2.91 23.40 22.12
N ILE A 533 1.96 22.87 21.33
CA ILE A 533 1.25 21.62 21.67
C ILE A 533 2.20 20.45 21.44
N ALA A 534 2.89 20.43 20.29
CA ALA A 534 3.88 19.42 19.97
C ALA A 534 4.96 19.30 21.05
N ASP A 535 5.51 20.43 21.52
CA ASP A 535 6.56 20.47 22.55
C ASP A 535 6.13 19.80 23.86
N ARG A 536 4.85 19.97 24.27
CA ARG A 536 4.31 19.32 25.46
C ARG A 536 4.13 17.81 25.32
N HIS A 537 3.85 17.33 24.10
CA HIS A 537 3.64 15.90 23.84
C HIS A 537 4.92 15.16 23.44
N LEU A 538 5.92 15.88 22.95
CA LEU A 538 7.17 15.35 22.40
C LEU A 538 8.39 15.71 23.27
N ASP A 539 8.16 16.27 24.47
CA ASP A 539 9.18 16.79 25.39
C ASP A 539 10.18 17.77 24.73
N GLY A 540 9.72 18.56 23.77
CA GLY A 540 10.48 19.59 23.04
C GLY A 540 11.64 19.05 22.20
N LYS A 541 11.56 17.82 21.66
CA LYS A 541 12.74 17.11 21.11
C LYS A 541 12.65 16.64 19.66
N LEU A 542 11.47 16.58 19.04
CA LEU A 542 11.35 16.02 17.69
C LEU A 542 11.33 17.11 16.61
N PHE A 543 12.53 17.47 16.13
CA PHE A 543 12.71 18.45 15.06
C PHE A 543 13.09 17.84 13.73
N TYR A 544 13.49 16.56 13.68
CA TYR A 544 14.12 15.95 12.50
C TYR A 544 13.26 14.85 11.87
N GLY A 545 13.33 14.77 10.55
CA GLY A 545 12.64 13.76 9.75
C GLY A 545 12.89 13.94 8.26
N ALA A 546 12.40 13.01 7.43
CA ALA A 546 12.44 13.14 5.98
C ALA A 546 11.14 13.78 5.46
N PHE A 547 10.91 15.04 5.84
CA PHE A 547 9.68 15.75 5.49
C PHE A 547 9.66 16.18 4.02
N MET A 548 8.48 16.13 3.40
CA MET A 548 8.23 16.76 2.11
C MET A 548 7.91 18.25 2.27
N ASP A 549 8.49 19.09 1.42
CA ASP A 549 8.22 20.54 1.43
C ASP A 549 6.91 20.87 0.71
N LYS A 550 6.85 20.52 -0.58
CA LYS A 550 5.76 20.84 -1.50
C LYS A 550 5.62 19.75 -2.56
N ILE A 551 4.38 19.51 -2.96
CA ILE A 551 4.04 18.70 -4.14
C ILE A 551 3.80 19.67 -5.30
N ALA A 552 4.59 19.54 -6.35
CA ALA A 552 4.44 20.34 -7.56
C ALA A 552 3.77 19.50 -8.66
N LEU A 553 2.67 20.01 -9.20
CA LEU A 553 1.98 19.49 -10.37
C LEU A 553 1.99 20.55 -11.47
N THR A 554 2.17 20.14 -12.72
CA THR A 554 2.00 21.02 -13.87
C THR A 554 0.53 21.00 -14.27
N ILE A 555 -0.03 22.17 -14.58
CA ILE A 555 -1.40 22.26 -15.08
C ILE A 555 -1.51 21.46 -16.39
N GLY A 556 -2.50 20.59 -16.47
CA GLY A 556 -2.68 19.68 -17.60
C GLY A 556 -1.97 18.33 -17.47
N ASP A 557 -1.22 18.08 -16.38
CA ASP A 557 -0.63 16.76 -16.11
C ASP A 557 -1.72 15.67 -15.99
N PHE A 558 -2.87 16.03 -15.43
CA PHE A 558 -4.01 15.13 -15.17
C PHE A 558 -5.33 15.80 -15.51
N HIS A 559 -6.40 14.99 -15.68
CA HIS A 559 -7.75 15.48 -15.98
C HIS A 559 -8.46 15.99 -14.72
N ILE A 560 -7.82 16.92 -14.04
CA ILE A 560 -8.29 17.57 -12.81
C ILE A 560 -8.42 19.06 -13.10
N PRO A 561 -9.61 19.67 -12.95
CA PRO A 561 -9.78 21.10 -13.08
C PRO A 561 -8.86 21.86 -12.12
N PRO A 562 -8.17 22.95 -12.54
CA PRO A 562 -7.20 23.65 -11.69
C PRO A 562 -7.76 24.16 -10.35
N ASN A 563 -9.05 24.51 -10.31
CA ASN A 563 -9.76 24.94 -9.11
C ASN A 563 -10.08 23.79 -8.13
N GLU A 564 -10.04 22.54 -8.58
CA GLU A 564 -10.27 21.36 -7.73
C GLU A 564 -8.97 20.82 -7.11
N ILE A 565 -7.80 21.16 -7.66
CA ILE A 565 -6.51 20.68 -7.14
C ILE A 565 -6.31 21.00 -5.65
N PRO A 566 -6.61 22.22 -5.15
CA PRO A 566 -6.48 22.53 -3.72
C PRO A 566 -7.45 21.76 -2.81
N ASP A 567 -8.50 21.17 -3.37
CA ASP A 567 -9.56 20.47 -2.64
C ASP A 567 -9.30 18.96 -2.51
N ILE A 568 -8.24 18.46 -3.15
CA ILE A 568 -7.84 17.05 -3.13
C ILE A 568 -6.71 16.86 -2.12
N LEU A 569 -6.82 15.83 -1.27
CA LEU A 569 -5.77 15.52 -0.32
C LEU A 569 -4.43 15.28 -1.02
N PRO A 570 -3.32 15.83 -0.48
CA PRO A 570 -1.97 15.69 -1.02
C PRO A 570 -1.57 14.24 -1.39
N GLN A 571 -2.03 13.25 -0.62
CA GLN A 571 -1.77 11.84 -0.89
C GLN A 571 -2.23 11.42 -2.31
N HIS A 572 -3.43 11.82 -2.74
CA HIS A 572 -3.95 11.44 -4.06
C HIS A 572 -3.12 12.04 -5.19
N LEU A 573 -2.72 13.30 -5.03
CA LEU A 573 -1.96 14.05 -6.02
C LEU A 573 -0.55 13.50 -6.20
N LEU A 574 0.14 13.21 -5.08
CA LEU A 574 1.47 12.61 -5.13
C LEU A 574 1.42 11.19 -5.71
N MET A 575 0.44 10.38 -5.32
CA MET A 575 0.30 9.03 -5.84
C MET A 575 0.00 9.01 -7.35
N LEU A 576 -0.82 9.94 -7.87
CA LEU A 576 -1.02 10.11 -9.32
C LEU A 576 0.29 10.43 -10.05
N LYS A 577 1.10 11.33 -9.48
CA LYS A 577 2.40 11.72 -10.04
C LYS A 577 3.37 10.55 -10.11
N VAL A 578 3.58 9.87 -8.99
CA VAL A 578 4.51 8.72 -8.92
C VAL A 578 4.00 7.57 -9.79
N SER A 579 2.69 7.33 -9.83
CA SER A 579 2.08 6.36 -10.76
C SER A 579 2.35 6.70 -12.23
N SER A 580 2.17 7.96 -12.64
CA SER A 580 2.45 8.37 -14.02
C SER A 580 3.93 8.18 -14.36
N ASN A 581 4.84 8.44 -13.43
CA ASN A 581 6.27 8.28 -13.67
C ASN A 581 6.66 6.80 -13.79
N ALA A 582 6.16 5.94 -12.91
CA ALA A 582 6.38 4.50 -13.00
C ALA A 582 5.82 3.89 -14.29
N MET A 583 4.67 4.39 -14.76
CA MET A 583 4.08 4.02 -16.05
C MET A 583 4.96 4.44 -17.23
N LYS A 584 5.48 5.68 -17.21
CA LYS A 584 6.43 6.16 -18.23
C LYS A 584 7.73 5.37 -18.22
N ASP A 585 8.23 5.03 -17.03
CA ASP A 585 9.41 4.19 -16.82
C ASP A 585 9.21 2.74 -17.31
N ALA A 586 7.97 2.24 -17.30
CA ALA A 586 7.58 0.97 -17.93
C ALA A 586 7.36 1.06 -19.46
N GLY A 587 7.53 2.24 -20.07
CA GLY A 587 7.24 2.46 -21.48
C GLY A 587 5.75 2.50 -21.83
N PHE A 588 4.85 2.63 -20.84
CA PHE A 588 3.42 2.66 -21.08
C PHE A 588 2.94 4.06 -21.47
N VAL A 589 2.04 4.12 -22.45
CA VAL A 589 1.38 5.37 -22.85
C VAL A 589 0.22 5.66 -21.89
N ASN A 590 0.26 6.85 -21.29
CA ASN A 590 -0.82 7.33 -20.42
C ASN A 590 -2.16 7.31 -21.17
N ARG A 591 -3.21 6.81 -20.51
CA ARG A 591 -4.62 6.80 -20.96
C ARG A 591 -4.98 5.89 -22.13
N GLU A 592 -4.08 5.01 -22.55
CA GLU A 592 -4.47 3.85 -23.36
C GLU A 592 -5.33 2.88 -22.52
N LYS A 593 -6.43 2.39 -23.10
CA LYS A 593 -7.37 1.50 -22.39
C LYS A 593 -6.69 0.17 -22.08
N ARG A 594 -6.70 -0.24 -20.82
CA ARG A 594 -6.14 -1.52 -20.35
C ARG A 594 -7.17 -2.24 -19.48
N PRO A 595 -8.12 -2.97 -20.09
CA PRO A 595 -9.22 -3.59 -19.35
C PRO A 595 -8.74 -4.65 -18.35
N GLY A 596 -7.61 -5.32 -18.62
CA GLY A 596 -7.00 -6.32 -17.73
C GLY A 596 -5.97 -5.77 -16.74
N MET A 597 -5.79 -4.45 -16.63
CA MET A 597 -4.82 -3.86 -15.69
C MET A 597 -5.51 -3.40 -14.39
N GLY A 598 -4.96 -3.73 -13.23
CA GLY A 598 -5.47 -3.34 -11.91
C GLY A 598 -4.59 -2.31 -11.17
N VAL A 599 -5.09 -1.76 -10.06
CA VAL A 599 -4.38 -0.80 -9.19
C VAL A 599 -4.54 -1.13 -7.72
N ILE A 600 -3.45 -1.30 -6.98
CA ILE A 600 -3.52 -1.58 -5.55
C ILE A 600 -2.60 -0.64 -4.80
N ILE A 601 -3.15 0.16 -3.89
CA ILE A 601 -2.42 1.22 -3.20
C ILE A 601 -2.39 0.94 -1.69
N GLY A 602 -1.20 0.79 -1.12
CA GLY A 602 -0.98 0.79 0.32
C GLY A 602 -1.06 2.20 0.91
N MET A 603 -1.90 2.43 1.90
CA MET A 603 -2.03 3.73 2.57
C MET A 603 -2.52 3.59 4.01
N GLU A 604 -2.36 4.64 4.80
CA GLU A 604 -3.01 4.81 6.11
C GLU A 604 -3.83 6.10 6.14
N PHE A 605 -4.68 6.23 7.15
CA PHE A 605 -5.61 7.34 7.30
C PHE A 605 -4.93 8.71 7.37
N ASP A 606 -5.42 9.66 6.56
CA ASP A 606 -4.99 11.06 6.59
C ASP A 606 -5.84 11.87 7.58
N TYR A 607 -5.21 12.30 8.68
CA TYR A 607 -5.90 13.09 9.70
C TYR A 607 -6.43 14.44 9.19
N GLU A 608 -6.01 14.96 8.03
CA GLU A 608 -6.61 16.18 7.48
C GLU A 608 -8.13 16.03 7.26
N ALA A 609 -8.65 14.82 7.07
CA ALA A 609 -10.08 14.55 6.99
C ALA A 609 -10.84 14.90 8.29
N THR A 610 -10.19 14.87 9.47
CA THR A 610 -10.84 15.20 10.74
C THR A 610 -10.99 16.71 10.97
N ASN A 611 -10.36 17.55 10.13
CA ASN A 611 -10.44 19.00 10.27
C ASN A 611 -11.88 19.51 10.09
N TYR A 612 -12.68 18.86 9.23
CA TYR A 612 -14.09 19.21 9.03
C TYR A 612 -14.93 18.96 10.28
N HIS A 613 -14.65 17.88 11.01
CA HIS A 613 -15.30 17.61 12.28
C HIS A 613 -14.98 18.70 13.32
N MET A 614 -13.70 19.09 13.42
CA MET A 614 -13.30 20.20 14.29
C MET A 614 -13.96 21.52 13.86
N ARG A 615 -14.10 21.77 12.54
CA ARG A 615 -14.78 22.95 11.98
C ARG A 615 -16.24 23.02 12.42
N TRP A 616 -16.97 21.91 12.44
CA TRP A 616 -18.35 21.89 12.93
C TRP A 616 -18.40 22.08 14.46
N ASN A 617 -17.50 21.41 15.20
CA ASN A 617 -17.44 21.53 16.66
C ASN A 617 -17.08 22.93 17.18
N LEU A 618 -16.55 23.84 16.33
CA LEU A 618 -16.38 25.25 16.68
C LEU A 618 -17.69 25.91 17.12
N TYR A 619 -18.85 25.44 16.64
CA TYR A 619 -20.16 25.90 17.10
C TYR A 619 -20.31 25.74 18.62
N ASN A 620 -19.98 24.56 19.14
CA ASN A 620 -20.05 24.28 20.59
C ASN A 620 -18.98 25.08 21.36
N LEU A 621 -17.79 25.20 20.79
CA LEU A 621 -16.67 25.90 21.44
C LEU A 621 -16.93 27.40 21.57
N VAL A 622 -17.50 28.04 20.55
CA VAL A 622 -17.87 29.47 20.61
C VAL A 622 -18.86 29.71 21.75
N GLN A 623 -19.91 28.90 21.87
CA GLN A 623 -20.89 29.02 22.96
C GLN A 623 -20.24 28.80 24.34
N LYS A 624 -19.36 27.80 24.44
CA LYS A 624 -18.62 27.51 25.66
C LYS A 624 -17.70 28.67 26.05
N TRP A 625 -16.99 29.25 25.09
CA TRP A 625 -16.09 30.38 25.31
C TRP A 625 -16.83 31.65 25.65
N GLU A 626 -17.92 31.95 24.95
CA GLU A 626 -18.80 33.08 25.23
C GLU A 626 -19.27 33.05 26.70
N LYS A 627 -19.86 31.93 27.12
CA LYS A 627 -20.32 31.73 28.49
C LYS A 627 -19.20 31.84 29.51
N ARG A 628 -18.04 31.23 29.22
CA ARG A 628 -16.89 31.20 30.15
C ARG A 628 -16.19 32.55 30.28
N LEU A 629 -16.17 33.34 29.21
CA LEU A 629 -15.56 34.68 29.17
C LEU A 629 -16.54 35.77 29.66
N GLY A 630 -17.82 35.44 29.84
CA GLY A 630 -18.85 36.42 30.17
C GLY A 630 -19.09 37.42 29.03
N LEU A 631 -18.85 36.99 27.79
CA LEU A 631 -19.20 37.76 26.61
C LEU A 631 -20.71 37.60 26.43
N ASN A 632 -21.45 38.70 26.36
CA ASN A 632 -22.88 38.68 26.04
C ASN A 632 -23.03 39.09 24.58
N LEU A 633 -22.57 38.23 23.65
CA LEU A 633 -22.56 38.58 22.24
C LEU A 633 -23.97 38.54 21.69
N GLU A 634 -24.30 39.47 20.80
CA GLU A 634 -25.52 39.31 20.02
C GLU A 634 -25.35 38.13 19.05
N LYS A 635 -26.45 37.43 18.72
CA LYS A 635 -26.41 36.25 17.84
C LYS A 635 -25.64 36.49 16.53
N GLN A 636 -25.83 37.67 15.92
CA GLN A 636 -25.13 38.02 14.68
C GLN A 636 -23.62 38.17 14.87
N GLU A 637 -23.16 38.64 16.03
CA GLU A 637 -21.74 38.76 16.36
C GLU A 637 -21.13 37.38 16.62
N ALA A 638 -21.83 36.52 17.36
CA ALA A 638 -21.44 35.14 17.58
C ALA A 638 -21.33 34.35 16.27
N ASP A 639 -22.30 34.51 15.35
CA ASP A 639 -22.29 33.86 14.03
C ASP A 639 -21.12 34.35 13.16
N LYS A 640 -20.83 35.66 13.16
CA LYS A 640 -19.67 36.24 12.46
C LYS A 640 -18.36 35.71 13.05
N TRP A 641 -18.27 35.61 14.37
CA TRP A 641 -17.09 35.06 15.04
C TRP A 641 -16.90 33.60 14.64
N LEU A 642 -17.95 32.78 14.72
CA LEU A 642 -17.93 31.37 14.32
C LEU A 642 -17.44 31.19 12.88
N GLU A 643 -17.99 31.93 11.91
CA GLU A 643 -17.57 31.81 10.51
C GLU A 643 -16.12 32.25 10.29
N SER A 644 -15.65 33.30 10.98
CA SER A 644 -14.23 33.70 10.97
C SER A 644 -13.31 32.59 11.47
N LEU A 645 -13.68 31.94 12.59
CA LEU A 645 -12.93 30.83 13.17
C LEU A 645 -12.91 29.61 12.25
N LYS A 646 -14.07 29.24 11.71
CA LYS A 646 -14.21 28.14 10.76
C LYS A 646 -13.29 28.34 9.54
N ASN A 647 -13.30 29.53 8.95
CA ASN A 647 -12.47 29.85 7.77
C ASN A 647 -10.97 29.91 8.08
N SER A 648 -10.61 30.20 9.33
CA SER A 648 -9.21 30.15 9.78
C SER A 648 -8.70 28.72 9.97
N LEU A 649 -9.58 27.75 10.25
CA LEU A 649 -9.22 26.35 10.44
C LEU A 649 -9.08 25.60 9.11
N CYS A 650 -10.15 25.54 8.33
CA CYS A 650 -10.17 24.91 7.00
C CYS A 650 -11.40 25.39 6.20
N PRO A 651 -11.37 25.33 4.85
CA PRO A 651 -12.54 25.60 4.03
C PRO A 651 -13.73 24.66 4.34
N PRO A 652 -14.97 25.05 3.99
CA PRO A 652 -16.13 24.18 4.17
C PRO A 652 -16.04 22.90 3.34
N LEU A 653 -16.66 21.82 3.84
CA LEU A 653 -16.81 20.58 3.09
C LEU A 653 -17.81 20.80 1.95
N THR A 654 -17.31 20.69 0.72
CA THR A 654 -18.03 20.82 -0.56
C THR A 654 -17.99 19.49 -1.31
N ASN A 655 -18.72 19.35 -2.41
CA ASN A 655 -18.71 18.14 -3.24
C ASN A 655 -17.29 17.71 -3.69
N THR A 656 -16.47 18.65 -4.15
CA THR A 656 -15.10 18.41 -4.60
C THR A 656 -14.22 17.97 -3.43
N ARG A 657 -14.33 18.64 -2.27
CA ARG A 657 -13.57 18.28 -1.07
C ARG A 657 -13.99 16.94 -0.48
N THR A 658 -15.28 16.59 -0.54
CA THR A 658 -15.73 15.26 -0.15
C THR A 658 -15.06 14.20 -1.02
N LEU A 659 -15.04 14.35 -2.34
CA LEU A 659 -14.28 13.44 -3.23
C LEU A 659 -12.77 13.49 -3.01
N GLY A 660 -12.24 14.66 -2.65
CA GLY A 660 -10.83 14.88 -2.40
C GLY A 660 -10.32 14.28 -1.09
N ALA A 661 -11.21 14.07 -0.11
CA ALA A 661 -10.90 13.55 1.22
C ALA A 661 -11.16 12.05 1.40
N LEU A 662 -11.73 11.37 0.40
CA LEU A 662 -11.99 9.93 0.44
C LEU A 662 -10.72 9.13 0.16
N GLY A 663 -10.01 8.68 1.20
CA GLY A 663 -8.78 7.90 1.04
C GLY A 663 -8.94 6.65 0.15
N GLY A 664 -10.02 5.89 0.34
CA GLY A 664 -10.30 4.65 -0.40
C GLY A 664 -10.37 4.78 -1.93
N ILE A 665 -10.65 5.97 -2.47
CA ILE A 665 -10.76 6.16 -3.93
C ILE A 665 -9.44 6.54 -4.61
N ILE A 666 -8.30 6.54 -3.88
CA ILE A 666 -6.98 6.85 -4.45
C ILE A 666 -6.64 5.94 -5.63
N ALA A 667 -6.91 4.64 -5.51
CA ALA A 667 -6.68 3.64 -6.56
C ALA A 667 -7.61 3.86 -7.75
N SER A 668 -8.90 4.10 -7.51
CA SER A 668 -9.86 4.37 -8.58
C SER A 668 -9.57 5.67 -9.33
N ARG A 669 -9.06 6.71 -8.65
CA ARG A 669 -8.63 7.95 -9.30
C ARG A 669 -7.50 7.70 -10.29
N ILE A 670 -6.53 6.85 -9.92
CA ILE A 670 -5.44 6.39 -10.80
C ILE A 670 -6.01 5.55 -11.95
N ALA A 671 -6.86 4.56 -11.64
CA ALA A 671 -7.47 3.68 -12.63
C ALA A 671 -8.24 4.46 -13.70
N ARG A 672 -8.98 5.50 -13.31
CA ARG A 672 -9.73 6.34 -14.25
C ARG A 672 -8.86 7.30 -15.04
N GLU A 673 -7.85 7.89 -14.41
CA GLU A 673 -6.90 8.76 -15.12
C GLU A 673 -6.22 7.97 -16.25
N PHE A 674 -5.75 6.75 -15.96
CA PHE A 674 -4.97 5.92 -16.88
C PHE A 674 -5.79 4.84 -17.64
N ARG A 675 -7.10 4.75 -17.41
CA ARG A 675 -8.07 3.82 -18.04
C ARG A 675 -7.79 2.33 -17.81
N PHE A 676 -7.65 1.96 -16.56
CA PHE A 676 -7.46 0.59 -16.09
C PHE A 676 -8.81 -0.05 -15.70
N GLY A 677 -9.07 -1.26 -16.18
CA GLY A 677 -10.37 -1.93 -16.01
C GLY A 677 -10.41 -3.03 -14.95
N GLY A 678 -9.25 -3.43 -14.44
CA GLY A 678 -9.09 -4.47 -13.42
C GLY A 678 -9.35 -3.96 -12.00
N PRO A 679 -9.26 -4.84 -10.99
CA PRO A 679 -9.56 -4.51 -9.59
C PRO A 679 -8.73 -3.32 -9.11
N SER A 680 -9.39 -2.33 -8.50
CA SER A 680 -8.72 -1.09 -8.04
C SER A 680 -9.20 -0.66 -6.67
N PHE A 681 -8.31 -0.67 -5.66
CA PHE A 681 -8.67 -0.39 -4.26
C PHE A 681 -7.45 -0.05 -3.38
N ALA A 682 -7.73 0.48 -2.18
CA ALA A 682 -6.72 0.75 -1.17
C ALA A 682 -6.61 -0.39 -0.14
N VAL A 683 -5.42 -0.59 0.41
CA VAL A 683 -5.14 -1.57 1.47
C VAL A 683 -4.34 -0.95 2.60
N SER A 684 -4.57 -1.43 3.82
CA SER A 684 -3.90 -0.93 5.02
C SER A 684 -3.44 -2.09 5.92
N CYS A 685 -2.16 -2.05 6.25
CA CYS A 685 -1.41 -3.03 7.05
C CYS A 685 -0.21 -2.30 7.68
N GLU A 686 -0.43 -1.09 8.20
CA GLU A 686 0.57 -0.19 8.77
C GLU A 686 1.81 -0.05 7.85
N GLY A 687 3.03 -0.19 8.36
CA GLY A 687 4.27 -0.09 7.61
C GLY A 687 4.41 -1.13 6.49
N ALA A 688 3.68 -2.24 6.59
CA ALA A 688 3.65 -3.30 5.59
C ALA A 688 2.57 -3.09 4.50
N SER A 689 1.77 -2.01 4.56
CA SER A 689 0.69 -1.73 3.59
C SER A 689 1.13 -1.85 2.13
N GLY A 690 2.29 -1.28 1.79
CA GLY A 690 2.83 -1.38 0.44
C GLY A 690 3.26 -2.80 0.03
N LEU A 691 3.80 -3.61 0.94
CA LEU A 691 4.11 -5.02 0.64
C LEU A 691 2.85 -5.88 0.56
N LYS A 692 1.80 -5.54 1.32
CA LYS A 692 0.49 -6.19 1.18
C LYS A 692 -0.14 -5.88 -0.18
N ALA A 693 -0.06 -4.62 -0.63
CA ALA A 693 -0.47 -4.23 -1.98
C ALA A 693 0.32 -5.00 -3.06
N LEU A 694 1.64 -5.16 -2.86
CA LEU A 694 2.50 -5.96 -3.73
C LEU A 694 2.08 -7.42 -3.78
N GLU A 695 1.85 -8.04 -2.62
CA GLU A 695 1.42 -9.43 -2.54
C GLU A 695 0.14 -9.65 -3.33
N ILE A 696 -0.90 -8.84 -3.09
CA ILE A 696 -2.17 -8.97 -3.81
C ILE A 696 -1.98 -8.79 -5.32
N GLY A 697 -1.17 -7.82 -5.75
CA GLY A 697 -0.90 -7.57 -7.18
C GLY A 697 -0.16 -8.75 -7.83
N VAL A 698 0.84 -9.30 -7.15
CA VAL A 698 1.56 -10.51 -7.60
C VAL A 698 0.62 -11.71 -7.68
N ARG A 699 -0.25 -11.91 -6.69
CA ARG A 699 -1.21 -13.04 -6.71
C ARG A 699 -2.23 -12.89 -7.84
N SER A 700 -2.72 -11.68 -8.10
CA SER A 700 -3.63 -11.40 -9.21
C SER A 700 -3.02 -11.77 -10.58
N LEU A 701 -1.74 -11.43 -10.80
CA LEU A 701 -0.99 -11.82 -11.99
C LEU A 701 -0.78 -13.33 -12.08
N GLN A 702 -0.40 -13.98 -10.97
CA GLN A 702 -0.16 -15.42 -10.91
C GLN A 702 -1.43 -16.23 -11.21
N GLN A 703 -2.60 -15.68 -10.87
CA GLN A 703 -3.90 -16.30 -11.09
C GLN A 703 -4.53 -15.95 -12.44
N ASN A 704 -3.87 -15.12 -13.27
CA ASN A 704 -4.41 -14.59 -14.55
C ASN A 704 -5.70 -13.79 -14.40
N GLU A 705 -5.84 -13.07 -13.29
CA GLU A 705 -6.97 -12.15 -13.08
C GLU A 705 -6.67 -10.78 -13.70
N THR A 706 -5.39 -10.45 -13.81
CA THR A 706 -4.88 -9.24 -14.46
C THR A 706 -3.71 -9.59 -15.37
N ASP A 707 -3.48 -8.75 -16.38
CA ASP A 707 -2.36 -8.87 -17.32
C ASP A 707 -1.14 -8.05 -16.84
N ALA A 708 -1.42 -6.95 -16.15
CA ALA A 708 -0.46 -6.05 -15.53
C ALA A 708 -1.10 -5.43 -14.28
N VAL A 709 -0.29 -5.00 -13.30
CA VAL A 709 -0.81 -4.32 -12.11
C VAL A 709 0.08 -3.13 -11.78
N LEU A 710 -0.55 -2.00 -11.46
CA LEU A 710 0.14 -0.90 -10.79
C LEU A 710 0.00 -1.09 -9.28
N VAL A 711 1.13 -1.32 -8.61
CA VAL A 711 1.19 -1.39 -7.15
C VAL A 711 1.82 -0.11 -6.64
N GLY A 712 1.23 0.54 -5.65
CA GLY A 712 1.79 1.73 -5.04
C GLY A 712 1.65 1.75 -3.54
N ALA A 713 2.34 2.69 -2.90
CA ALA A 713 2.08 3.04 -1.52
C ALA A 713 2.44 4.50 -1.24
N ILE A 714 1.73 5.11 -0.30
CA ILE A 714 1.95 6.51 0.08
C ILE A 714 1.67 6.74 1.56
N ASP A 715 2.50 7.56 2.19
CA ASP A 715 2.24 8.09 3.52
C ASP A 715 2.85 9.48 3.70
N LEU A 716 2.13 10.35 4.39
CA LEU A 716 2.54 11.69 4.79
C LEU A 716 2.58 11.77 6.32
N ALA A 717 3.38 10.87 6.90
CA ALA A 717 3.41 10.58 8.33
C ALA A 717 3.85 11.77 9.22
N GLY A 718 4.30 12.89 8.64
CA GLY A 718 4.72 14.09 9.35
C GLY A 718 3.60 15.02 9.81
N ASP A 719 2.32 14.66 9.62
CA ASP A 719 1.20 15.34 10.29
C ASP A 719 1.37 15.31 11.83
N ILE A 720 1.07 16.42 12.51
CA ILE A 720 1.30 16.55 13.96
C ILE A 720 0.51 15.53 14.79
N ARG A 721 -0.72 15.18 14.38
CA ARG A 721 -1.54 14.19 15.09
C ARG A 721 -0.92 12.81 14.94
N ASN A 722 -0.46 12.47 13.73
CA ASN A 722 0.22 11.21 13.49
C ASN A 722 1.56 11.13 14.23
N VAL A 723 2.35 12.21 14.22
CA VAL A 723 3.62 12.29 14.95
C VAL A 723 3.41 12.10 16.45
N ILE A 724 2.46 12.81 17.08
CA ILE A 724 2.20 12.70 18.52
C ILE A 724 1.70 11.31 18.88
N THR A 725 0.72 10.78 18.13
CA THR A 725 0.12 9.47 18.42
C THR A 725 1.12 8.34 18.22
N THR A 726 1.91 8.39 17.16
CA THR A 726 2.99 7.42 16.91
C THR A 726 4.05 7.50 17.98
N ASN A 727 4.55 8.69 18.33
CA ASN A 727 5.55 8.86 19.39
C ASN A 727 5.07 8.33 20.75
N LYS A 728 3.77 8.44 21.04
CA LYS A 728 3.19 7.95 22.29
C LYS A 728 3.18 6.42 22.37
N LEU A 729 2.89 5.76 21.25
CA LEU A 729 2.86 4.30 21.15
C LEU A 729 4.28 3.72 21.01
N LYS A 730 5.13 4.40 20.24
CA LYS A 730 6.50 4.02 19.93
C LYS A 730 7.36 5.28 19.77
N PRO A 731 8.16 5.63 20.80
CA PRO A 731 8.94 6.86 20.80
C PRO A 731 9.90 6.99 19.62
N TYR A 732 10.02 8.20 19.08
CA TYR A 732 11.02 8.52 18.06
C TYR A 732 12.42 8.75 18.69
N SER A 733 13.45 8.61 17.85
CA SER A 733 14.86 8.86 18.19
C SER A 733 15.07 10.29 18.68
N LYS A 734 15.97 10.44 19.66
CA LYS A 734 16.43 11.73 20.18
C LYS A 734 17.74 12.18 19.55
N ASN A 735 18.38 11.34 18.74
CA ASN A 735 19.70 11.57 18.15
C ASN A 735 19.66 12.20 16.75
N ASN A 736 18.48 12.69 16.31
CA ASN A 736 18.25 13.31 15.00
C ASN A 736 18.64 12.46 13.78
N LYS A 737 18.92 11.17 14.00
CA LYS A 737 19.33 10.17 13.00
C LYS A 737 18.71 8.83 13.35
N VAL A 738 18.54 8.00 12.33
CA VAL A 738 18.14 6.60 12.50
C VAL A 738 19.39 5.73 12.40
N HIS A 739 19.57 4.82 13.36
CA HIS A 739 20.77 4.01 13.58
C HIS A 739 20.44 2.50 13.60
N PRO A 740 20.05 1.88 12.46
CA PRO A 740 19.66 0.47 12.45
C PRO A 740 20.80 -0.44 12.92
N PHE A 741 20.52 -1.31 13.89
CA PHE A 741 21.42 -2.30 14.49
C PHE A 741 22.71 -1.76 15.13
N ASP A 742 22.89 -0.45 15.20
CA ASP A 742 24.07 0.18 15.82
C ASP A 742 23.85 0.35 17.33
N ARG A 743 24.92 0.36 18.12
CA ARG A 743 24.84 0.64 19.56
C ARG A 743 24.19 1.98 19.92
N LEU A 744 24.10 2.93 18.98
CA LEU A 744 23.44 4.23 19.14
C LEU A 744 21.95 4.20 18.76
N ALA A 745 21.39 3.04 18.41
CA ALA A 745 19.98 2.83 18.17
C ALA A 745 19.14 3.26 19.39
N ASP A 746 18.20 4.18 19.19
CA ASP A 746 17.31 4.70 20.23
C ASP A 746 15.87 4.94 19.74
N GLY A 747 15.57 4.54 18.50
CA GLY A 747 14.28 4.75 17.84
C GLY A 747 14.43 5.11 16.37
N THR A 748 13.27 5.36 15.73
CA THR A 748 13.21 5.80 14.33
C THR A 748 12.91 7.30 14.21
N LEU A 749 12.74 7.82 13.00
CA LEU A 749 12.27 9.19 12.73
C LEU A 749 11.19 9.19 11.65
N PRO A 750 10.26 10.17 11.64
CA PRO A 750 9.23 10.22 10.63
C PRO A 750 9.83 10.44 9.23
N GLY A 751 9.33 9.68 8.26
CA GLY A 751 9.62 9.86 6.85
C GLY A 751 8.32 9.99 6.06
N GLU A 752 8.43 10.58 4.87
CA GLU A 752 7.26 10.81 4.00
C GLU A 752 7.61 10.54 2.55
N GLY A 753 6.63 10.03 1.82
CA GLY A 753 6.79 9.83 0.39
C GLY A 753 5.84 8.81 -0.21
N ALA A 754 6.11 8.47 -1.46
CA ALA A 754 5.34 7.51 -2.22
C ALA A 754 6.21 6.67 -3.16
N VAL A 755 5.72 5.48 -3.46
CA VAL A 755 6.30 4.53 -4.41
C VAL A 755 5.23 4.03 -5.36
N ALA A 756 5.56 3.85 -6.63
CA ALA A 756 4.74 3.11 -7.58
C ALA A 756 5.61 2.11 -8.37
N LEU A 757 5.03 0.94 -8.66
CA LEU A 757 5.62 -0.15 -9.41
C LEU A 757 4.64 -0.59 -10.51
N VAL A 758 5.15 -0.92 -11.69
CA VAL A 758 4.40 -1.62 -12.74
C VAL A 758 4.89 -3.05 -12.78
N LEU A 759 3.96 -3.99 -12.60
CA LEU A 759 4.23 -5.42 -12.50
C LEU A 759 3.60 -6.16 -13.68
N LYS A 760 4.33 -7.16 -14.19
CA LYS A 760 3.84 -8.12 -15.19
C LYS A 760 4.34 -9.52 -14.85
N ARG A 761 3.64 -10.56 -15.28
CA ARG A 761 4.22 -11.89 -15.28
C ARG A 761 5.52 -11.89 -16.08
N LEU A 762 6.55 -12.60 -15.61
CA LEU A 762 7.88 -12.58 -16.21
C LEU A 762 7.88 -13.07 -17.67
N ASP A 763 7.05 -14.05 -18.01
CA ASP A 763 6.92 -14.55 -19.38
C ASP A 763 6.26 -13.51 -20.31
N SER A 764 5.22 -12.81 -19.87
CA SER A 764 4.64 -11.68 -20.59
C SER A 764 5.63 -10.54 -20.75
N ALA A 765 6.41 -10.20 -19.71
CA ALA A 765 7.42 -9.16 -19.79
C ALA A 765 8.53 -9.47 -20.80
N ASN A 766 9.00 -10.73 -20.82
CA ASN A 766 9.98 -11.19 -21.82
C ASN A 766 9.41 -11.17 -23.24
N LYS A 767 8.15 -11.57 -23.41
CA LYS A 767 7.46 -11.57 -24.70
C LYS A 767 7.34 -10.16 -25.28
N ASP A 768 7.03 -9.19 -24.43
CA ASP A 768 6.81 -7.80 -24.84
C ASP A 768 8.13 -7.01 -24.92
N GLY A 769 9.25 -7.62 -24.53
CA GLY A 769 10.58 -7.00 -24.60
C GLY A 769 10.79 -5.92 -23.55
N ASP A 770 10.12 -6.01 -22.41
CA ASP A 770 10.16 -4.99 -21.36
C ASP A 770 11.53 -4.93 -20.67
N ARG A 771 11.86 -3.73 -20.17
CA ARG A 771 12.93 -3.54 -19.19
C ARG A 771 12.50 -4.11 -17.83
N ILE A 772 13.29 -5.01 -17.25
CA ILE A 772 13.07 -5.68 -15.97
C ILE A 772 14.11 -5.21 -14.94
N TYR A 773 13.68 -4.62 -13.82
CA TYR A 773 14.56 -4.25 -12.71
C TYR A 773 14.98 -5.47 -11.87
N SER A 774 14.00 -6.26 -11.48
CA SER A 774 14.14 -7.45 -10.63
C SER A 774 12.93 -8.36 -10.82
N VAL A 775 13.04 -9.60 -10.34
CA VAL A 775 11.99 -10.61 -10.38
C VAL A 775 11.58 -10.97 -8.96
N ILE A 776 10.29 -10.86 -8.67
CA ILE A 776 9.67 -11.31 -7.42
C ILE A 776 9.47 -12.83 -7.51
N LYS A 777 10.13 -13.55 -6.61
CA LYS A 777 10.15 -15.02 -6.58
C LYS A 777 9.20 -15.60 -5.56
N GLY A 778 9.16 -15.04 -4.36
CA GLY A 778 8.27 -15.52 -3.30
C GLY A 778 7.95 -14.46 -2.27
N LEU A 779 6.82 -14.64 -1.61
CA LEU A 779 6.24 -13.74 -0.63
C LEU A 779 5.82 -14.54 0.60
N GLY A 780 6.08 -14.00 1.77
CA GLY A 780 5.67 -14.58 3.05
C GLY A 780 5.01 -13.55 3.94
N CYS A 781 3.97 -13.97 4.64
CA CYS A 781 3.27 -13.17 5.63
C CYS A 781 2.92 -14.05 6.84
N ALA A 782 3.04 -13.49 8.04
CA ALA A 782 2.54 -14.05 9.27
C ALA A 782 2.25 -12.92 10.26
N ALA A 783 1.45 -13.21 11.28
CA ALA A 783 1.16 -12.27 12.37
C ALA A 783 1.36 -12.91 13.74
N GLY A 784 1.72 -12.11 14.73
CA GLY A 784 1.83 -12.51 16.13
C GLY A 784 2.24 -11.33 17.01
N ASP A 785 1.60 -11.19 18.17
CA ASP A 785 1.82 -10.12 19.15
C ASP A 785 1.76 -8.70 18.55
N GLY A 786 2.59 -7.74 18.98
CA GLY A 786 2.66 -6.37 18.44
C GLY A 786 1.96 -5.32 19.31
N ILE A 787 0.62 -5.38 19.39
CA ILE A 787 -0.20 -4.29 19.98
C ILE A 787 0.19 -3.98 21.44
N ASP A 788 0.54 -4.99 22.25
CA ASP A 788 0.98 -4.77 23.66
C ASP A 788 2.50 -4.89 23.84
N THR A 789 3.19 -5.54 22.90
CA THR A 789 4.61 -5.93 23.02
C THR A 789 5.56 -5.00 22.26
N LYS A 790 5.04 -3.96 21.59
CA LYS A 790 5.74 -2.95 20.76
C LYS A 790 6.38 -3.47 19.46
N ALA A 791 6.56 -4.78 19.33
CA ALA A 791 7.05 -5.46 18.12
C ALA A 791 6.33 -6.81 17.94
N PRO A 792 6.28 -7.35 16.71
CA PRO A 792 5.77 -8.69 16.45
C PRO A 792 6.55 -9.79 17.19
N SER A 793 5.98 -10.99 17.25
CA SER A 793 6.65 -12.15 17.84
C SER A 793 7.78 -12.68 16.93
N LYS A 794 8.82 -13.26 17.56
CA LYS A 794 9.92 -13.90 16.83
C LYS A 794 9.44 -15.07 15.96
N SER A 795 8.45 -15.82 16.44
CA SER A 795 7.85 -16.92 15.68
C SER A 795 7.13 -16.42 14.43
N ALA A 796 6.42 -15.28 14.50
CA ALA A 796 5.80 -14.67 13.34
C ALA A 796 6.85 -14.22 12.31
N TYR A 797 7.96 -13.63 12.75
CA TYR A 797 9.06 -13.26 11.85
C TYR A 797 9.61 -14.48 11.11
N ILE A 798 9.99 -15.53 11.84
CA ILE A 798 10.55 -16.76 11.28
C ILE A 798 9.54 -17.45 10.35
N LEU A 799 8.27 -17.53 10.74
CA LEU A 799 7.22 -18.16 9.93
C LEU A 799 6.99 -17.40 8.61
N SER A 800 6.96 -16.07 8.66
CA SER A 800 6.88 -15.23 7.46
C SER A 800 8.08 -15.47 6.54
N LEU A 801 9.29 -15.52 7.10
CA LEU A 801 10.51 -15.79 6.35
C LEU A 801 10.49 -17.19 5.72
N MET A 802 10.14 -18.23 6.47
CA MET A 802 9.96 -19.61 5.99
C MET A 802 8.97 -19.68 4.82
N ARG A 803 7.80 -19.05 4.96
CA ARG A 803 6.77 -19.01 3.91
C ARG A 803 7.30 -18.35 2.64
N SER A 804 8.08 -17.28 2.75
CA SER A 804 8.65 -16.59 1.58
C SER A 804 9.64 -17.47 0.79
N PHE A 805 10.46 -18.26 1.48
CA PHE A 805 11.39 -19.20 0.85
C PHE A 805 10.68 -20.40 0.23
N GLN A 806 9.66 -20.93 0.91
CA GLN A 806 8.82 -22.00 0.39
C GLN A 806 8.07 -21.55 -0.87
N ASP A 807 7.45 -20.37 -0.86
CA ASP A 807 6.77 -19.79 -2.02
C ASP A 807 7.74 -19.53 -3.18
N ALA A 808 8.96 -19.09 -2.88
CA ALA A 808 10.01 -18.87 -3.88
C ALA A 808 10.61 -20.15 -4.47
N CYS A 809 10.48 -21.28 -3.77
CA CYS A 809 11.19 -22.53 -4.06
C CYS A 809 12.72 -22.33 -4.16
N VAL A 810 13.31 -21.53 -3.26
CA VAL A 810 14.77 -21.27 -3.21
C VAL A 810 15.36 -21.57 -1.83
N SER A 811 16.65 -21.94 -1.80
CA SER A 811 17.37 -22.14 -0.54
C SER A 811 17.62 -20.81 0.18
N PRO A 812 17.43 -20.72 1.51
CA PRO A 812 17.87 -19.57 2.31
C PRO A 812 19.34 -19.22 2.09
N SER A 813 20.22 -20.21 1.95
CA SER A 813 21.66 -20.01 1.71
C SER A 813 22.00 -19.28 0.42
N SER A 814 21.03 -19.07 -0.49
CA SER A 814 21.23 -18.33 -1.74
C SER A 814 21.05 -16.81 -1.60
N ILE A 815 20.56 -16.34 -0.45
CA ILE A 815 20.46 -14.90 -0.18
C ILE A 815 21.84 -14.34 0.17
N SER A 816 22.20 -13.25 -0.49
CA SER A 816 23.47 -12.52 -0.23
C SER A 816 23.26 -11.04 0.11
N TYR A 817 22.02 -10.57 0.11
CA TYR A 817 21.63 -9.25 0.61
C TYR A 817 20.27 -9.34 1.31
N PHE A 818 20.18 -8.80 2.53
CA PHE A 818 18.97 -8.76 3.32
C PHE A 818 18.66 -7.30 3.67
N GLU A 819 17.64 -6.75 3.04
CA GLU A 819 17.07 -5.45 3.39
C GLU A 819 16.06 -5.68 4.52
N THR A 820 16.48 -5.41 5.75
CA THR A 820 15.67 -5.65 6.94
C THR A 820 14.60 -4.57 7.13
N HIS A 821 13.72 -4.74 8.11
CA HIS A 821 12.91 -3.62 8.57
C HIS A 821 13.81 -2.54 9.18
N GLY A 822 14.79 -2.91 10.02
CA GLY A 822 15.89 -2.10 10.54
C GLY A 822 15.44 -0.69 10.92
N SER A 823 14.56 -0.59 11.90
CA SER A 823 13.92 0.69 12.25
C SER A 823 14.82 1.61 13.05
N GLY A 824 15.88 1.08 13.67
CA GLY A 824 16.65 1.78 14.70
C GLY A 824 15.97 1.73 16.07
N ASP A 825 14.78 1.12 16.18
CA ASP A 825 14.16 0.81 17.47
C ASP A 825 14.82 -0.43 18.06
N THR A 826 15.27 -0.33 19.31
CA THR A 826 16.05 -1.40 19.94
C THR A 826 15.26 -2.70 20.11
N SER A 827 13.93 -2.65 20.27
CA SER A 827 13.12 -3.86 20.41
C SER A 827 12.97 -4.61 19.09
N GLU A 828 12.73 -3.88 17.99
CA GLU A 828 12.61 -4.47 16.65
C GLU A 828 13.95 -4.90 16.09
N ASP A 829 14.99 -4.07 16.21
CA ASP A 829 16.32 -4.41 15.69
C ASP A 829 16.89 -5.63 16.43
N ASN A 830 16.65 -5.75 17.75
CA ASN A 830 17.01 -6.96 18.48
C ASN A 830 16.21 -8.16 17.97
N LEU A 831 14.88 -8.06 17.90
CA LEU A 831 14.01 -9.12 17.36
C LEU A 831 14.49 -9.62 15.98
N GLU A 832 14.75 -8.72 15.04
CA GLU A 832 15.25 -9.06 13.71
C GLU A 832 16.61 -9.74 13.78
N SER A 833 17.54 -9.19 14.57
CA SER A 833 18.86 -9.80 14.73
C SER A 833 18.74 -11.22 15.29
N GLU A 834 17.83 -11.48 16.24
CA GLU A 834 17.59 -12.82 16.77
C GLU A 834 16.98 -13.75 15.73
N ALA A 835 15.92 -13.31 15.07
CA ALA A 835 15.16 -14.16 14.15
C ALA A 835 16.00 -14.53 12.92
N ILE A 836 16.75 -13.57 12.38
CA ILE A 836 17.61 -13.77 11.21
C ILE A 836 18.79 -14.68 11.56
N THR A 837 19.51 -14.41 12.65
CA THR A 837 20.68 -15.22 13.00
C THR A 837 20.30 -16.67 13.29
N ASP A 838 19.22 -16.92 14.05
CA ASP A 838 18.75 -18.27 14.34
C ASP A 838 18.30 -19.01 13.08
N PHE A 839 17.46 -18.37 12.25
CA PHE A 839 16.92 -18.99 11.03
C PHE A 839 18.01 -19.45 10.06
N PHE A 840 19.09 -18.68 9.92
CA PHE A 840 20.17 -19.02 9.00
C PHE A 840 21.26 -19.91 9.62
N THR A 841 21.45 -19.88 10.95
CA THR A 841 22.43 -20.74 11.62
C THR A 841 22.05 -22.22 11.48
N ASP A 842 20.77 -22.54 11.69
CA ASP A 842 20.22 -23.91 11.60
C ASP A 842 20.33 -24.53 10.19
N ILE A 843 20.64 -23.73 9.17
CA ILE A 843 20.66 -24.12 7.75
C ILE A 843 22.09 -24.11 7.18
N SER A 844 23.08 -23.63 7.95
CA SER A 844 24.43 -23.33 7.45
C SER A 844 25.47 -24.43 7.70
N ASP A 845 25.47 -25.48 6.86
CA ASP A 845 26.63 -26.39 6.74
C ASP A 845 27.84 -25.72 6.03
N ASN A 846 27.62 -24.55 5.40
CA ASN A 846 28.59 -23.89 4.52
C ASN A 846 29.14 -22.58 5.11
N LYS A 847 30.40 -22.61 5.58
CA LYS A 847 31.15 -21.47 6.14
C LYS A 847 31.48 -20.33 5.13
N ASN A 848 30.99 -20.39 3.88
CA ASN A 848 31.40 -19.51 2.78
C ASN A 848 30.27 -18.60 2.21
N VAL A 849 29.09 -18.57 2.83
CA VAL A 849 28.03 -17.63 2.44
C VAL A 849 28.20 -16.35 3.26
N ASN A 850 28.26 -15.20 2.60
CA ASN A 850 28.36 -13.90 3.24
C ASN A 850 27.18 -13.04 2.78
N CYS A 851 26.32 -12.62 3.70
CA CYS A 851 25.10 -11.87 3.39
C CYS A 851 25.17 -10.45 3.98
N ALA A 852 25.04 -9.44 3.13
CA ALA A 852 25.02 -8.05 3.56
C ALA A 852 23.66 -7.70 4.19
N ILE A 853 23.66 -6.95 5.29
CA ILE A 853 22.47 -6.38 5.93
C ILE A 853 22.34 -4.90 5.53
N GLY A 854 21.11 -4.47 5.24
CA GLY A 854 20.79 -3.08 4.91
C GLY A 854 19.45 -2.64 5.48
N SER A 855 19.29 -1.31 5.66
CA SER A 855 18.00 -0.68 5.94
C SER A 855 17.94 0.69 5.25
N VAL A 856 16.82 0.99 4.58
CA VAL A 856 16.56 2.26 3.90
C VAL A 856 16.17 3.35 4.90
N LYS A 857 15.71 2.99 6.10
CA LYS A 857 15.19 3.93 7.09
C LYS A 857 16.27 4.87 7.64
N ALA A 858 17.54 4.44 7.61
CA ALA A 858 18.69 5.33 7.88
C ALA A 858 18.80 6.49 6.89
N ASN A 859 18.37 6.28 5.64
CA ASN A 859 18.41 7.28 4.58
C ASN A 859 17.19 8.20 4.64
N ILE A 860 15.99 7.63 4.76
CA ILE A 860 14.71 8.35 4.52
C ILE A 860 13.74 8.34 5.71
N GLY A 861 14.12 7.82 6.87
CA GLY A 861 13.20 7.65 8.01
C GLY A 861 12.14 6.57 7.78
N HIS A 862 11.18 6.47 8.70
CA HIS A 862 10.06 5.55 8.63
C HIS A 862 8.91 6.18 7.83
N THR A 863 8.78 5.79 6.57
CA THR A 863 7.80 6.35 5.61
C THR A 863 6.40 5.71 5.70
N GLY A 864 5.99 5.34 6.92
CA GLY A 864 4.71 4.69 7.22
C GLY A 864 4.33 3.59 6.21
N ALA A 865 3.13 3.70 5.62
CA ALA A 865 2.60 2.75 4.63
C ALA A 865 3.52 2.47 3.43
N ALA A 866 4.39 3.43 3.06
CA ALA A 866 5.32 3.31 1.95
C ALA A 866 6.65 2.62 2.32
N SER A 867 6.90 2.32 3.60
CA SER A 867 8.22 1.85 4.08
C SER A 867 8.64 0.50 3.52
N GLY A 868 7.71 -0.46 3.43
CA GLY A 868 7.97 -1.76 2.83
C GLY A 868 8.33 -1.67 1.34
N LEU A 869 7.61 -0.85 0.55
CA LEU A 869 7.94 -0.65 -0.87
C LEU A 869 9.21 0.19 -1.08
N ALA A 870 9.53 1.12 -0.18
CA ALA A 870 10.81 1.83 -0.23
C ALA A 870 12.00 0.85 -0.14
N SER A 871 11.89 -0.12 0.76
CA SER A 871 12.86 -1.20 0.96
C SER A 871 12.95 -2.11 -0.28
N LEU A 872 11.81 -2.42 -0.90
CA LEU A 872 11.73 -3.21 -2.13
C LEU A 872 12.36 -2.48 -3.34
N VAL A 873 12.12 -1.17 -3.50
CA VAL A 873 12.70 -0.36 -4.58
C VAL A 873 14.22 -0.25 -4.40
N LYS A 874 14.71 0.03 -3.18
CA LYS A 874 16.15 0.00 -2.89
C LYS A 874 16.75 -1.34 -3.29
N THR A 875 16.14 -2.44 -2.86
CA THR A 875 16.62 -3.79 -3.15
C THR A 875 16.61 -4.10 -4.65
N SER A 876 15.56 -3.66 -5.37
CA SER A 876 15.45 -3.81 -6.82
C SER A 876 16.51 -3.00 -7.57
N LEU A 877 16.83 -1.79 -7.09
CA LEU A 877 17.94 -0.99 -7.61
C LEU A 877 19.29 -1.68 -7.34
N CYS A 878 19.50 -2.27 -6.15
CA CYS A 878 20.70 -3.03 -5.83
C CYS A 878 20.90 -4.20 -6.80
N LEU A 879 19.84 -4.98 -7.07
CA LEU A 879 19.86 -6.09 -8.02
C LEU A 879 20.11 -5.60 -9.45
N TYR A 880 19.39 -4.55 -9.87
CA TYR A 880 19.51 -3.99 -11.21
C TYR A 880 20.92 -3.44 -11.46
N HIS A 881 21.47 -2.64 -10.55
CA HIS A 881 22.79 -2.06 -10.72
C HIS A 881 23.93 -3.00 -10.30
N GLU A 882 23.63 -4.10 -9.60
CA GLU A 882 24.60 -5.03 -8.99
C GLU A 882 25.51 -4.31 -7.99
N ILE A 883 24.95 -3.44 -7.18
CA ILE A 883 25.66 -2.66 -6.16
C ILE A 883 24.99 -2.92 -4.81
N ILE A 884 25.79 -3.22 -3.80
CA ILE A 884 25.35 -3.22 -2.40
C ILE A 884 25.69 -1.85 -1.79
N PRO A 885 24.70 -1.07 -1.32
CA PRO A 885 24.93 0.21 -0.65
C PRO A 885 25.51 0.02 0.75
N PRO A 886 26.11 1.07 1.33
CA PRO A 886 26.47 1.05 2.74
C PRO A 886 25.23 1.07 3.64
N LEU A 887 25.34 0.53 4.86
CA LEU A 887 24.36 0.77 5.92
C LEU A 887 24.65 2.15 6.56
N THR A 888 23.89 3.15 6.13
CA THR A 888 24.05 4.54 6.61
C THR A 888 23.93 4.62 8.14
N ASN A 889 24.78 5.45 8.76
CA ASN A 889 24.87 5.68 10.21
C ASN A 889 25.29 4.48 11.09
N PHE A 890 25.71 3.37 10.49
CA PHE A 890 26.29 2.24 11.23
C PHE A 890 27.79 2.47 11.48
N ILE A 891 28.22 2.18 12.70
CA ILE A 891 29.59 2.28 13.18
C ILE A 891 29.99 0.96 13.87
N MET A 892 29.16 0.46 14.78
CA MET A 892 29.45 -0.74 15.56
C MET A 892 28.14 -1.42 15.98
N PRO A 893 28.05 -2.77 15.91
CA PRO A 893 26.80 -3.47 16.22
C PRO A 893 26.36 -3.27 17.67
N ALA A 894 25.05 -3.21 17.89
CA ALA A 894 24.42 -3.11 19.20
C ALA A 894 24.57 -4.39 20.05
N ASN A 895 24.76 -5.54 19.39
CA ASN A 895 24.92 -6.83 20.03
C ASN A 895 25.96 -7.69 19.30
N ASP A 896 26.53 -8.67 20.01
CA ASP A 896 27.60 -9.52 19.49
C ASP A 896 27.09 -10.62 18.54
N ARG A 897 25.78 -10.76 18.29
CA ARG A 897 25.23 -11.87 17.48
C ARG A 897 25.63 -11.81 16.02
N TRP A 898 25.91 -10.61 15.52
CA TRP A 898 26.47 -10.44 14.19
C TRP A 898 27.90 -10.98 14.10
N GLN A 899 28.65 -11.02 15.20
CA GLN A 899 30.02 -11.51 15.22
C GLN A 899 30.06 -13.03 15.04
N GLY A 900 30.88 -13.49 14.08
CA GLY A 900 30.98 -14.92 13.75
C GLY A 900 29.78 -15.49 13.00
N SER A 901 28.75 -14.68 12.73
CA SER A 901 27.63 -15.05 11.85
C SER A 901 28.02 -14.92 10.36
N MET A 902 27.14 -15.38 9.47
CA MET A 902 27.30 -15.20 8.02
C MET A 902 26.98 -13.79 7.51
N PHE A 903 26.60 -12.86 8.40
CA PHE A 903 26.12 -11.54 8.04
C PHE A 903 27.18 -10.46 8.24
N HIS A 904 27.12 -9.41 7.41
CA HIS A 904 27.99 -8.24 7.53
C HIS A 904 27.27 -6.93 7.22
N MET A 905 27.87 -5.79 7.60
CA MET A 905 27.23 -4.47 7.60
C MET A 905 28.01 -3.47 6.72
N PRO A 906 27.78 -3.44 5.39
CA PRO A 906 28.65 -2.73 4.46
C PRO A 906 28.92 -1.27 4.87
N ALA A 907 30.20 -0.91 5.08
CA ALA A 907 30.59 0.47 5.40
C ALA A 907 30.69 1.38 4.17
N PHE A 908 30.87 0.80 2.98
CA PHE A 908 31.05 1.51 1.72
C PHE A 908 30.23 0.86 0.60
N PRO A 909 29.84 1.60 -0.45
CA PRO A 909 29.26 0.97 -1.63
C PRO A 909 30.25 -0.01 -2.27
N GLN A 910 29.75 -1.17 -2.65
CA GLN A 910 30.55 -2.25 -3.23
C GLN A 910 29.81 -2.92 -4.39
N TYR A 911 30.57 -3.40 -5.38
CA TYR A 911 30.00 -4.23 -6.44
C TYR A 911 29.54 -5.56 -5.84
N TRP A 912 28.34 -6.00 -6.19
CA TRP A 912 27.73 -7.20 -5.68
C TRP A 912 28.34 -8.43 -6.36
N LEU A 913 29.48 -8.87 -5.84
CA LEU A 913 30.17 -10.05 -6.35
C LEU A 913 29.39 -11.34 -6.08
N ARG A 914 29.44 -12.27 -7.03
CA ARG A 914 28.90 -13.62 -6.91
C ARG A 914 29.79 -14.63 -7.63
N ASP A 915 29.54 -15.90 -7.40
CA ASP A 915 29.99 -16.97 -8.28
C ASP A 915 28.77 -17.43 -9.10
N ARG A 916 28.79 -17.28 -10.42
CA ARG A 916 27.63 -17.62 -11.27
C ARG A 916 27.22 -19.08 -11.19
N LYS A 917 28.16 -19.98 -10.86
CA LYS A 917 27.87 -21.40 -10.60
C LYS A 917 26.90 -21.61 -9.42
N ASP A 918 26.84 -20.67 -8.48
CA ASP A 918 25.97 -20.73 -7.29
C ASP A 918 24.57 -20.16 -7.58
N GLY A 919 24.36 -19.59 -8.77
CA GLY A 919 23.07 -19.10 -9.25
C GLY A 919 22.98 -17.57 -9.38
N PRO A 920 21.74 -17.04 -9.52
CA PRO A 920 21.50 -15.61 -9.62
C PRO A 920 21.70 -14.89 -8.29
N ARG A 921 21.92 -13.57 -8.36
CA ARG A 921 21.89 -12.72 -7.15
C ARG A 921 20.47 -12.72 -6.60
N ARG A 922 20.34 -12.95 -5.30
CA ARG A 922 19.07 -12.91 -4.59
C ARG A 922 19.15 -12.07 -3.34
N ALA A 923 18.05 -11.38 -3.08
CA ALA A 923 17.85 -10.61 -1.86
C ALA A 923 16.53 -10.97 -1.18
N CYS A 924 16.49 -10.71 0.12
CA CYS A 924 15.26 -10.70 0.90
C CYS A 924 14.97 -9.27 1.38
N THR A 925 13.72 -8.84 1.29
CA THR A 925 13.23 -7.59 1.89
C THR A 925 12.24 -7.92 2.99
N ALA A 926 12.36 -7.27 4.15
CA ALA A 926 11.47 -7.46 5.29
C ALA A 926 10.70 -6.17 5.66
N SER A 927 9.51 -6.35 6.22
CA SER A 927 8.77 -5.29 6.91
C SER A 927 8.06 -5.84 8.14
N LEU A 928 8.14 -5.08 9.21
CA LEU A 928 7.42 -5.29 10.46
C LEU A 928 6.40 -4.19 10.67
N THR A 929 5.38 -4.51 11.46
CA THR A 929 4.38 -3.54 11.89
C THR A 929 4.26 -3.54 13.40
N SER A 930 3.93 -2.38 13.96
CA SER A 930 3.67 -2.26 15.40
C SER A 930 2.45 -3.06 15.88
N ASP A 931 1.59 -3.50 14.96
CA ASP A 931 0.38 -4.27 15.25
C ASP A 931 0.53 -5.78 15.00
N GLY A 932 1.75 -6.27 14.74
CA GLY A 932 2.09 -7.69 14.83
C GLY A 932 2.30 -8.43 13.51
N ASN A 933 2.23 -7.77 12.36
CA ASN A 933 2.45 -8.40 11.06
C ASN A 933 3.93 -8.39 10.67
N CYS A 934 4.39 -9.50 10.07
CA CYS A 934 5.70 -9.64 9.45
C CYS A 934 5.54 -10.03 7.98
N MET A 935 6.21 -9.33 7.08
CA MET A 935 6.22 -9.66 5.65
C MET A 935 7.63 -9.75 5.09
N HIS A 936 7.86 -10.76 4.24
CA HIS A 936 9.12 -10.99 3.55
C HIS A 936 8.91 -11.17 2.05
N VAL A 937 9.82 -10.61 1.26
CA VAL A 937 9.82 -10.72 -0.21
C VAL A 937 11.17 -11.20 -0.71
N ILE A 938 11.18 -12.29 -1.47
CA ILE A 938 12.37 -12.80 -2.15
C ILE A 938 12.44 -12.22 -3.56
N LEU A 939 13.53 -11.51 -3.84
CA LEU A 939 13.83 -10.90 -5.11
C LEU A 939 15.05 -11.57 -5.77
N GLU A 940 15.01 -11.67 -7.09
CA GLU A 940 16.08 -12.26 -7.91
C GLU A 940 16.49 -11.29 -9.03
N GLY A 941 17.78 -11.23 -9.31
CA GLY A 941 18.34 -10.44 -10.42
C GLY A 941 18.01 -11.07 -11.78
N PHE A 942 17.80 -10.24 -12.79
CA PHE A 942 17.46 -10.69 -14.14
C PHE A 942 18.66 -10.58 -15.10
N GLU A 943 18.99 -11.66 -15.80
CA GLU A 943 20.05 -11.69 -16.83
C GLU A 943 19.44 -11.55 -18.23
N TYR A 944 19.85 -10.52 -18.97
CA TYR A 944 19.38 -10.26 -20.32
C TYR A 944 20.11 -11.13 -21.34
N SER A 945 19.36 -11.84 -22.17
CA SER A 945 19.92 -12.53 -23.33
C SER A 945 20.40 -11.53 -24.39
N GLN A 946 21.33 -11.94 -25.27
CA GLN A 946 21.83 -11.08 -26.35
C GLN A 946 20.73 -10.59 -27.31
N LYS A 947 19.60 -11.28 -27.39
CA LYS A 947 18.48 -10.97 -28.28
C LYS A 947 17.42 -10.06 -27.66
N ASN A 948 17.52 -9.73 -26.37
CA ASN A 948 16.50 -8.92 -25.70
C ASN A 948 16.61 -7.45 -26.16
N PRO A 949 15.52 -6.83 -26.66
CA PRO A 949 15.54 -5.47 -27.22
C PRO A 949 15.84 -4.39 -26.16
N ALA A 950 15.51 -4.61 -24.89
CA ALA A 950 15.77 -3.66 -23.82
C ALA A 950 17.26 -3.62 -23.40
N ARG A 951 18.08 -4.58 -23.84
CA ARG A 951 19.46 -4.76 -23.34
C ARG A 951 20.33 -3.51 -23.51
N GLU A 952 20.28 -2.85 -24.66
CA GLU A 952 21.11 -1.67 -24.93
C GLU A 952 20.77 -0.51 -23.97
N LEU A 953 19.48 -0.24 -23.77
CA LEU A 953 19.00 0.74 -22.81
C LEU A 953 19.49 0.41 -21.39
N VAL A 954 19.34 -0.85 -20.97
CA VAL A 954 19.76 -1.34 -19.65
C VAL A 954 21.27 -1.16 -19.45
N GLU A 955 22.08 -1.48 -20.45
CA GLU A 955 23.54 -1.31 -20.38
C GLU A 955 23.94 0.15 -20.18
N ILE A 956 23.23 1.09 -20.83
CA ILE A 956 23.45 2.55 -20.68
C ILE A 956 23.05 3.03 -19.28
N GLU A 957 21.86 2.68 -18.80
CA GLU A 957 21.35 3.11 -17.49
C GLU A 957 22.23 2.64 -16.32
N ARG A 958 22.91 1.51 -16.50
CA ARG A 958 23.72 0.84 -15.47
C ARG A 958 25.19 1.27 -15.43
N GLN A 959 25.63 2.22 -16.26
CA GLN A 959 27.03 2.70 -16.30
C GLN A 959 27.39 3.58 -15.10
N GLN A 960 26.46 4.41 -14.64
CA GLN A 960 26.69 5.39 -13.57
C GLN A 960 25.69 5.19 -12.43
N PRO A 961 25.81 4.09 -11.65
CA PRO A 961 24.88 3.81 -10.57
C PRO A 961 24.93 4.92 -9.49
N LEU A 962 26.12 5.45 -9.17
CA LEU A 962 26.32 6.50 -8.17
C LEU A 962 26.09 7.93 -8.71
N GLY A 963 25.59 8.08 -9.94
CA GLY A 963 25.44 9.38 -10.59
C GLY A 963 26.75 9.91 -11.17
N ASP A 964 26.83 11.23 -11.31
CA ASP A 964 27.98 11.89 -11.94
C ASP A 964 29.29 11.61 -11.18
N ARG A 965 30.36 11.37 -11.96
CA ARG A 965 31.68 11.06 -11.42
C ARG A 965 32.31 12.28 -10.78
N LYS A 966 33.03 12.03 -9.69
CA LYS A 966 33.68 13.07 -8.89
C LYS A 966 34.69 13.91 -9.66
N PHE A 967 35.31 13.38 -10.70
CA PHE A 967 36.40 14.03 -11.43
C PHE A 967 36.12 14.11 -12.93
N GLY A 968 36.43 15.26 -13.53
CA GLY A 968 36.42 15.47 -14.98
C GLY A 968 37.83 15.55 -15.54
N LEU A 969 38.07 14.90 -16.69
CA LEU A 969 39.33 14.98 -17.44
C LEU A 969 39.20 15.98 -18.60
N PHE A 970 40.10 16.95 -18.64
CA PHE A 970 40.20 17.96 -19.68
C PHE A 970 41.54 17.81 -20.39
N ILE A 971 41.49 17.56 -21.69
CA ILE A 971 42.67 17.44 -22.54
C ILE A 971 42.78 18.68 -23.41
N ILE A 972 43.96 19.28 -23.44
CA ILE A 972 44.28 20.48 -24.21
C ILE A 972 45.54 20.18 -25.02
N GLU A 973 45.47 20.29 -26.34
CA GLU A 973 46.60 19.93 -27.21
C GLU A 973 47.00 21.06 -28.16
N GLY A 974 48.27 21.14 -28.52
CA GLY A 974 48.78 22.17 -29.40
C GLY A 974 50.01 21.71 -30.17
N ASN A 975 50.26 22.33 -31.32
CA ASN A 975 51.48 22.08 -32.09
C ASN A 975 52.72 22.78 -31.49
N ASN A 976 52.49 23.80 -30.67
CA ASN A 976 53.52 24.56 -29.96
C ASN A 976 52.94 25.07 -28.62
N LYS A 977 53.82 25.64 -27.77
CA LYS A 977 53.44 26.14 -26.44
C LYS A 977 52.41 27.28 -26.50
N SER A 978 52.52 28.20 -27.47
CA SER A 978 51.57 29.30 -27.65
C SER A 978 50.16 28.80 -27.95
N ALA A 979 50.02 27.78 -28.79
CA ALA A 979 48.74 27.15 -29.10
C ALA A 979 48.12 26.46 -27.86
N LEU A 980 48.93 25.88 -26.97
CA LEU A 980 48.45 25.34 -25.70
C LEU A 980 47.88 26.45 -24.79
N ILE A 981 48.59 27.58 -24.67
CA ILE A 981 48.13 28.73 -23.85
C ILE A 981 46.80 29.27 -24.40
N GLU A 982 46.70 29.47 -25.71
CA GLU A 982 45.46 29.93 -26.37
C GLU A 982 44.29 28.95 -26.11
N ARG A 983 44.53 27.64 -26.17
CA ARG A 983 43.48 26.65 -25.89
C ARG A 983 43.15 26.54 -24.41
N LEU A 984 44.10 26.75 -23.50
CA LEU A 984 43.84 26.89 -22.05
C LEU A 984 42.98 28.12 -21.77
N GLU A 985 43.15 29.22 -22.50
CA GLU A 985 42.26 30.38 -22.46
C GLU A 985 40.86 30.08 -23.01
N LYS A 986 40.78 29.29 -24.08
CA LYS A 986 39.50 28.77 -24.59
C LYS A 986 38.80 27.90 -23.57
N LEU A 987 39.52 27.04 -22.84
CA LEU A 987 38.97 26.26 -21.75
C LEU A 987 38.49 27.16 -20.59
N SER A 988 39.30 28.14 -20.16
CA SER A 988 38.89 29.15 -19.17
C SER A 988 37.59 29.87 -19.60
N SER A 989 37.49 30.25 -20.87
CA SER A 989 36.29 30.89 -21.43
C SER A 989 35.10 29.92 -21.53
N HIS A 990 35.35 28.64 -21.78
CA HIS A 990 34.33 27.59 -21.81
C HIS A 990 33.72 27.39 -20.42
N ILE A 991 34.54 27.32 -19.38
CA ILE A 991 34.08 27.05 -18.01
C ILE A 991 33.35 28.25 -17.39
N LYS A 992 33.66 29.48 -17.82
CA LYS A 992 32.91 30.69 -17.40
C LYS A 992 31.41 30.60 -17.69
N LYS A 993 30.98 29.82 -18.69
CA LYS A 993 29.54 29.60 -18.97
C LYS A 993 28.84 28.80 -17.87
N PHE A 994 29.57 27.96 -17.16
CA PHE A 994 29.08 27.16 -16.04
C PHE A 994 29.20 27.88 -14.69
N ASN A 995 29.88 29.04 -14.65
CA ASN A 995 30.10 29.86 -13.45
C ASN A 995 29.12 31.06 -13.32
N LYS A 996 28.19 31.26 -14.27
CA LYS A 996 27.30 32.45 -14.33
C LYS A 996 26.09 32.43 -13.38
N HIS A 997 25.89 31.40 -12.57
CA HIS A 997 24.76 31.32 -11.64
C HIS A 997 25.25 31.32 -10.19
N PRO A 998 25.10 32.42 -9.42
CA PRO A 998 25.51 32.48 -8.01
C PRO A 998 24.81 31.48 -7.09
N LYS A 999 23.73 30.83 -7.55
CA LYS A 999 23.02 29.73 -6.85
C LYS A 999 23.53 28.33 -7.22
N SER A 1000 24.52 28.18 -8.11
CA SER A 1000 24.98 26.89 -8.67
C SER A 1000 26.35 26.44 -8.16
N LEU A 1001 26.57 26.43 -6.85
CA LEU A 1001 27.79 25.86 -6.25
C LEU A 1001 28.00 24.35 -6.55
N ASN A 1002 27.03 23.68 -7.19
CA ASN A 1002 27.05 22.24 -7.47
C ASN A 1002 26.85 21.87 -8.96
N PHE A 1003 27.47 22.58 -9.91
CA PHE A 1003 27.45 22.10 -11.31
C PHE A 1003 28.38 20.87 -11.46
N PRO A 1004 27.93 19.72 -12.01
CA PRO A 1004 28.76 18.53 -12.12
C PRO A 1004 29.97 18.74 -13.03
N ILE A 1005 31.18 18.51 -12.52
CA ILE A 1005 32.42 18.68 -13.28
C ILE A 1005 32.50 17.74 -14.50
N GLU A 1006 31.90 16.55 -14.39
CA GLU A 1006 31.84 15.58 -15.49
C GLU A 1006 31.07 16.12 -16.69
N ALA A 1007 29.95 16.83 -16.48
CA ALA A 1007 29.19 17.45 -17.57
C ALA A 1007 30.01 18.53 -18.30
N ALA A 1008 30.82 19.30 -17.56
CA ALA A 1008 31.74 20.27 -18.16
C ALA A 1008 32.85 19.57 -18.97
N ALA A 1009 33.41 18.47 -18.44
CA ALA A 1009 34.41 17.67 -19.15
C ALA A 1009 33.85 17.04 -20.44
N GLN A 1010 32.64 16.48 -20.37
CA GLN A 1010 31.95 15.91 -21.53
C GLN A 1010 31.67 16.98 -22.59
N SER A 1011 31.14 18.14 -22.19
CA SER A 1011 30.91 19.29 -23.08
C SER A 1011 32.21 19.76 -23.75
N TRP A 1012 33.31 19.80 -23.00
CA TRP A 1012 34.62 20.14 -23.55
C TRP A 1012 35.09 19.10 -24.57
N TYR A 1013 35.08 17.81 -24.20
CA TYR A 1013 35.50 16.70 -25.05
C TYR A 1013 34.72 16.63 -26.37
N LEU A 1014 33.40 16.77 -26.33
CA LEU A 1014 32.55 16.73 -27.54
C LEU A 1014 32.88 17.86 -28.52
N LYS A 1015 33.27 19.04 -28.02
CA LYS A 1015 33.64 20.21 -28.85
C LYS A 1015 35.12 20.22 -29.24
N ASN A 1016 35.97 19.55 -28.48
CA ASN A 1016 37.43 19.60 -28.58
C ASN A 1016 38.02 18.20 -28.48
N LYS A 1017 37.54 17.27 -29.32
CA LYS A 1017 38.05 15.90 -29.33
C LYS A 1017 39.58 15.91 -29.49
N PRO A 1018 40.31 15.17 -28.63
CA PRO A 1018 41.76 15.06 -28.73
C PRO A 1018 42.17 14.50 -30.09
N ALA A 1019 43.27 15.03 -30.64
CA ALA A 1019 43.82 14.69 -31.94
C ALA A 1019 45.26 14.18 -31.75
N SER A 1020 45.47 12.90 -32.07
CA SER A 1020 46.74 12.17 -31.83
C SER A 1020 47.95 12.77 -32.54
N GLU A 1021 47.74 13.61 -33.55
CA GLU A 1021 48.79 14.23 -34.36
C GLU A 1021 49.41 15.50 -33.71
N LYS A 1022 48.85 15.99 -32.59
CA LYS A 1022 49.37 17.19 -31.91
C LYS A 1022 50.62 16.88 -31.08
N LYS A 1023 51.63 17.75 -31.19
CA LYS A 1023 52.93 17.54 -30.54
C LYS A 1023 52.89 17.68 -29.02
N TYR A 1024 52.13 18.64 -28.48
CA TYR A 1024 52.07 18.92 -27.05
C TYR A 1024 50.67 18.71 -26.50
N ALA A 1025 50.58 18.24 -25.26
CA ALA A 1025 49.32 18.09 -24.54
C ALA A 1025 49.46 18.50 -23.07
N VAL A 1026 48.40 19.10 -22.54
CA VAL A 1026 48.16 19.32 -21.11
C VAL A 1026 46.92 18.52 -20.74
N SER A 1027 47.04 17.66 -19.74
CA SER A 1027 45.89 16.98 -19.14
C SER A 1027 45.60 17.57 -17.78
N ILE A 1028 44.35 17.98 -17.55
CA ILE A 1028 43.89 18.53 -16.28
C ILE A 1028 42.77 17.63 -15.74
N VAL A 1029 42.90 17.17 -14.50
CA VAL A 1029 41.85 16.45 -13.79
C VAL A 1029 41.41 17.30 -12.61
N ALA A 1030 40.13 17.64 -12.57
CA ALA A 1030 39.55 18.50 -11.55
C ALA A 1030 38.27 17.88 -10.98
N GLY A 1031 38.01 18.13 -9.69
CA GLY A 1031 36.83 17.67 -8.97
C GLY A 1031 35.67 18.67 -8.99
N ASP A 1032 35.96 19.94 -9.22
CA ASP A 1032 34.98 21.01 -9.33
C ASP A 1032 35.48 22.15 -10.23
N ILE A 1033 34.58 23.08 -10.56
CA ILE A 1033 34.87 24.19 -11.50
C ILE A 1033 35.89 25.18 -10.92
N TYR A 1034 35.89 25.40 -9.61
CA TYR A 1034 36.81 26.33 -8.95
C TYR A 1034 38.24 25.78 -8.96
N GLN A 1035 38.40 24.50 -8.61
CA GLN A 1035 39.66 23.79 -8.73
C GLN A 1035 40.15 23.80 -10.18
N LEU A 1036 39.27 23.55 -11.15
CA LEU A 1036 39.62 23.59 -12.57
C LEU A 1036 40.16 24.96 -13.01
N GLU A 1037 39.55 26.06 -12.55
CA GLU A 1037 40.01 27.42 -12.87
C GLU A 1037 41.43 27.67 -12.37
N ASN A 1038 41.73 27.27 -11.13
CA ASN A 1038 43.08 27.36 -10.57
C ASN A 1038 44.08 26.49 -11.34
N LEU A 1039 43.71 25.25 -11.66
CA LEU A 1039 44.57 24.34 -12.43
C LEU A 1039 44.81 24.82 -13.87
N ILE A 1040 43.88 25.55 -14.48
CA ILE A 1040 44.11 26.17 -15.79
C ILE A 1040 45.21 27.24 -15.69
N ASN A 1041 45.19 28.06 -14.64
CA ASN A 1041 46.22 29.09 -14.45
C ASN A 1041 47.59 28.46 -14.16
N ASP A 1042 47.64 27.45 -13.29
CA ASP A 1042 48.87 26.70 -13.02
C ASP A 1042 49.42 26.01 -14.28
N ALA A 1043 48.54 25.49 -15.13
CA ALA A 1043 48.92 24.89 -16.40
C ALA A 1043 49.49 25.94 -17.36
N LYS A 1044 48.91 27.14 -17.44
CA LYS A 1044 49.46 28.25 -18.24
C LYS A 1044 50.87 28.63 -17.79
N ASN A 1045 51.08 28.72 -16.48
CA ASN A 1045 52.40 29.03 -15.92
C ASN A 1045 53.41 27.94 -16.26
N ALA A 1046 53.06 26.66 -16.04
CA ALA A 1046 53.91 25.53 -16.38
C ALA A 1046 54.27 25.46 -17.87
N VAL A 1047 53.31 25.73 -18.77
CA VAL A 1047 53.56 25.76 -20.22
C VAL A 1047 54.49 26.91 -20.59
N SER A 1048 54.26 28.11 -20.04
CA SER A 1048 55.04 29.32 -20.32
C SER A 1048 56.49 29.19 -19.86
N GLU A 1049 56.70 28.70 -18.63
CA GLU A 1049 58.02 28.49 -18.04
C GLU A 1049 58.73 27.25 -18.60
N GLY A 1050 58.00 26.35 -19.27
CA GLY A 1050 58.55 25.07 -19.72
C GLY A 1050 58.81 24.10 -18.57
N THR A 1051 58.08 24.23 -17.47
CA THR A 1051 58.22 23.39 -16.27
C THR A 1051 57.36 22.15 -16.40
N SER A 1052 57.94 20.95 -16.24
CA SER A 1052 57.14 19.72 -16.24
C SER A 1052 56.25 19.65 -14.99
N LYS A 1053 55.03 19.18 -15.18
CA LYS A 1053 54.09 18.86 -14.10
C LYS A 1053 53.66 17.41 -14.24
N ARG A 1054 53.67 16.69 -13.13
CA ARG A 1054 53.13 15.33 -13.02
C ARG A 1054 51.97 15.36 -12.05
N MET A 1055 50.88 14.73 -12.43
CA MET A 1055 49.72 14.57 -11.56
C MET A 1055 50.11 13.65 -10.40
N ASN A 1056 49.95 14.16 -9.18
CA ASN A 1056 50.20 13.41 -7.94
C ASN A 1056 48.88 13.35 -7.16
N GLY A 1057 48.28 12.16 -7.08
CA GLY A 1057 46.95 11.96 -6.50
C GLY A 1057 45.82 12.01 -7.54
N PRO A 1058 44.56 12.20 -7.10
CA PRO A 1058 43.37 12.00 -7.95
C PRO A 1058 43.01 13.19 -8.85
N GLY A 1059 43.70 14.32 -8.72
CA GLY A 1059 43.50 15.53 -9.52
C GLY A 1059 44.81 16.30 -9.70
N GLY A 1060 44.85 17.22 -10.67
CA GLY A 1060 46.02 18.04 -10.96
C GLY A 1060 46.29 18.19 -12.45
N ILE A 1061 47.54 18.49 -12.79
CA ILE A 1061 47.99 18.75 -14.17
C ILE A 1061 49.10 17.77 -14.54
N SER A 1062 49.02 17.24 -15.75
CA SER A 1062 50.11 16.53 -16.40
C SER A 1062 50.55 17.29 -17.65
N TYR A 1063 51.83 17.67 -17.70
CA TYR A 1063 52.45 18.37 -18.82
C TYR A 1063 53.95 18.07 -18.89
N SER A 1064 54.44 17.75 -20.09
CA SER A 1064 55.87 17.62 -20.37
C SER A 1064 56.29 18.63 -21.46
N PRO A 1065 57.33 19.44 -21.23
CA PRO A 1065 57.93 20.28 -22.27
C PRO A 1065 58.66 19.46 -23.36
N HIS A 1066 58.95 18.17 -23.09
CA HIS A 1066 59.61 17.23 -23.99
C HIS A 1066 58.74 15.96 -24.16
N PRO A 1067 57.69 16.00 -24.99
CA PRO A 1067 56.75 14.89 -25.14
C PRO A 1067 57.36 13.73 -25.93
N LEU A 1068 57.14 12.49 -25.47
CA LEU A 1068 57.61 11.24 -26.09
C LEU A 1068 56.56 10.58 -27.01
N GLY A 1069 55.38 11.21 -27.17
CA GLY A 1069 54.15 10.54 -27.59
C GLY A 1069 54.15 9.90 -28.99
N SER A 1070 54.84 10.46 -29.97
CA SER A 1070 54.85 9.92 -31.35
C SER A 1070 55.88 8.80 -31.57
N THR A 1071 56.78 8.57 -30.63
CA THR A 1071 57.87 7.57 -30.71
C THR A 1071 57.86 6.57 -29.55
N GLY A 1072 56.94 6.71 -28.59
CA GLY A 1072 56.85 5.85 -27.42
C GLY A 1072 55.98 4.62 -27.69
N GLU A 1073 56.46 3.45 -27.27
CA GLU A 1073 55.66 2.22 -27.21
C GLU A 1073 55.00 2.07 -25.82
N ILE A 1074 53.86 1.38 -25.75
CA ILE A 1074 53.15 1.12 -24.50
C ILE A 1074 53.47 -0.30 -24.02
N ALA A 1075 54.07 -0.42 -22.84
CA ALA A 1075 54.27 -1.69 -22.15
C ALA A 1075 53.29 -1.81 -20.97
N PHE A 1076 52.43 -2.84 -20.98
CA PHE A 1076 51.60 -3.18 -19.83
C PHE A 1076 52.40 -4.05 -18.85
N VAL A 1077 52.71 -3.52 -17.67
CA VAL A 1077 53.39 -4.25 -16.60
C VAL A 1077 52.35 -4.75 -15.60
N PHE A 1078 52.21 -6.06 -15.46
CA PHE A 1078 51.30 -6.69 -14.50
C PHE A 1078 52.08 -7.04 -13.22
N PRO A 1079 51.91 -6.27 -12.12
CA PRO A 1079 52.66 -6.50 -10.90
C PRO A 1079 52.26 -7.82 -10.21
N GLY A 1080 53.22 -8.44 -9.50
CA GLY A 1080 52.98 -9.65 -8.72
C GLY A 1080 52.17 -9.42 -7.45
N SER A 1081 51.94 -10.51 -6.69
CA SER A 1081 51.00 -10.58 -5.55
C SER A 1081 51.28 -9.65 -4.37
N GLY A 1082 52.45 -8.99 -4.28
CA GLY A 1082 52.82 -8.11 -3.17
C GLY A 1082 52.19 -6.71 -3.16
N ASN A 1083 51.32 -6.37 -4.13
CA ASN A 1083 50.76 -5.02 -4.30
C ASN A 1083 49.28 -4.90 -3.87
N HIS A 1084 48.73 -5.92 -3.21
CA HIS A 1084 47.37 -5.87 -2.71
C HIS A 1084 47.23 -4.89 -1.53
N TYR A 1085 46.07 -4.27 -1.39
CA TYR A 1085 45.73 -3.41 -0.26
C TYR A 1085 44.23 -3.50 0.03
N VAL A 1086 43.85 -3.18 1.27
CA VAL A 1086 42.44 -3.17 1.70
C VAL A 1086 41.66 -2.16 0.86
N GLY A 1087 40.60 -2.63 0.20
CA GLY A 1087 39.71 -1.87 -0.66
C GLY A 1087 40.14 -1.82 -2.14
N MET A 1088 41.17 -2.57 -2.53
CA MET A 1088 41.62 -2.64 -3.94
C MET A 1088 40.45 -3.04 -4.86
N GLY A 1089 40.29 -2.32 -5.97
CA GLY A 1089 39.23 -2.58 -6.96
C GLY A 1089 37.81 -2.12 -6.55
N ARG A 1090 37.53 -1.86 -5.26
CA ARG A 1090 36.19 -1.46 -4.78
C ARG A 1090 35.65 -0.22 -5.50
N GLY A 1091 36.46 0.83 -5.57
CA GLY A 1091 36.07 2.09 -6.20
C GLY A 1091 35.79 1.92 -7.70
N ILE A 1092 36.60 1.11 -8.40
CA ILE A 1092 36.40 0.82 -9.82
C ILE A 1092 35.09 0.07 -10.02
N GLY A 1093 34.80 -0.94 -9.18
CA GLY A 1093 33.59 -1.76 -9.30
C GLY A 1093 32.27 -1.00 -9.15
N VAL A 1094 32.27 0.18 -8.51
CA VAL A 1094 31.05 0.99 -8.35
C VAL A 1094 30.99 2.21 -9.28
N GLN A 1095 32.15 2.71 -9.75
CA GLN A 1095 32.22 3.86 -10.68
C GLN A 1095 32.20 3.43 -12.16
N TRP A 1096 32.68 2.21 -12.44
CA TRP A 1096 32.72 1.56 -13.77
C TRP A 1096 32.33 0.07 -13.62
N PRO A 1097 31.11 -0.22 -13.18
CA PRO A 1097 30.66 -1.58 -12.91
C PRO A 1097 30.66 -2.49 -14.15
N GLU A 1098 30.65 -1.93 -15.36
CA GLU A 1098 30.77 -2.66 -16.61
C GLU A 1098 32.05 -3.52 -16.71
N ILE A 1099 33.13 -3.10 -16.04
CA ILE A 1099 34.38 -3.88 -15.99
C ILE A 1099 34.14 -5.19 -15.26
N LEU A 1100 33.52 -5.13 -14.07
CA LEU A 1100 33.25 -6.32 -13.27
C LEU A 1100 32.11 -7.16 -13.86
N ARG A 1101 31.14 -6.56 -14.55
CA ARG A 1101 30.12 -7.30 -15.32
C ARG A 1101 30.74 -8.11 -16.44
N LYS A 1102 31.68 -7.52 -17.18
CA LYS A 1102 32.40 -8.22 -18.24
C LYS A 1102 33.19 -9.39 -17.65
N MET A 1103 33.89 -9.17 -16.54
CA MET A 1103 34.58 -10.25 -15.83
C MET A 1103 33.60 -11.34 -15.36
N ASP A 1104 32.44 -10.99 -14.78
CA ASP A 1104 31.40 -11.95 -14.35
C ASP A 1104 30.88 -12.78 -15.53
N ALA A 1105 30.78 -12.19 -16.72
CA ALA A 1105 30.39 -12.92 -17.92
C ALA A 1105 31.45 -13.94 -18.38
N GLU A 1106 32.73 -13.68 -18.11
CA GLU A 1106 33.88 -14.48 -18.56
C GLU A 1106 34.26 -15.62 -17.60
N THR A 1107 33.77 -15.63 -16.35
CA THR A 1107 34.07 -16.67 -15.35
C THR A 1107 32.83 -17.11 -14.58
N LEU A 1108 32.83 -18.36 -14.10
CA LEU A 1108 31.79 -18.86 -13.19
C LEU A 1108 32.11 -18.59 -11.71
N GLN A 1109 33.29 -18.05 -11.40
CA GLN A 1109 33.86 -18.01 -10.05
C GLN A 1109 34.45 -16.63 -9.68
N LEU A 1110 33.84 -15.53 -10.16
CA LEU A 1110 34.41 -14.19 -10.02
C LEU A 1110 34.64 -13.81 -8.55
N ARG A 1111 33.66 -14.03 -7.68
CA ARG A 1111 33.79 -13.74 -6.24
C ARG A 1111 34.91 -14.55 -5.62
N THR A 1112 34.97 -15.85 -5.91
CA THR A 1112 36.04 -16.74 -5.41
C THR A 1112 37.42 -16.27 -5.89
N GLN A 1113 37.55 -15.78 -7.11
CA GLN A 1113 38.81 -15.29 -7.67
C GLN A 1113 39.25 -13.94 -7.08
N LEU A 1114 38.30 -13.04 -6.79
CA LEU A 1114 38.59 -11.72 -6.22
C LEU A 1114 38.73 -11.72 -4.69
N VAL A 1115 38.22 -12.76 -4.02
CA VAL A 1115 38.32 -12.96 -2.56
C VAL A 1115 37.96 -11.68 -1.77
N PRO A 1116 36.81 -11.03 -2.05
CA PRO A 1116 36.50 -9.71 -1.48
C PRO A 1116 36.54 -9.70 0.05
N GLN A 1117 36.26 -10.83 0.71
CA GLN A 1117 36.31 -10.97 2.16
C GLN A 1117 37.69 -10.73 2.80
N CYS A 1118 38.78 -10.83 2.04
CA CYS A 1118 40.11 -10.53 2.54
C CYS A 1118 40.49 -9.06 2.40
N TYR A 1119 39.80 -8.31 1.53
CA TYR A 1119 40.21 -6.98 1.12
C TYR A 1119 39.13 -5.92 1.33
N VAL A 1120 37.87 -6.27 1.51
CA VAL A 1120 36.79 -5.30 1.72
C VAL A 1120 36.53 -5.15 3.22
N PRO A 1121 36.68 -3.95 3.78
CA PRO A 1121 36.26 -3.69 5.15
C PRO A 1121 34.73 -3.80 5.20
N TYR A 1122 34.27 -4.76 5.99
CA TYR A 1122 32.87 -5.04 6.25
C TYR A 1122 32.37 -4.36 7.49
#